data_AF-A0A6P6KPE6-F1
#
_entry.id   AF-A0A6P6KPE6-F1
#
_cell.length_a   1.000
_cell.length_b   1.000
_cell.length_c   1.000
_cell.angle_alpha   90.00
_cell.angle_beta   90.00
_cell.angle_gamma   90.00
#
_symmetry.space_group_name_H-M   'P 1'
#
loop_
_entity.id
_entity.type
_entity.pdbx_description
1 polymer ?
#
loop_
_entity_poly.entity_id
_entity_poly.type
_entity_poly.pdbx_seq_one_letter_code
_entity_poly.pdbx_strand_id
1 'polypeptide(L)'
;MDQAGVCESSEHWLESSGLERCGLSLSHLLSLCSTDPVSERGDGGSKQMQISSESLADFEEQLYMAIEMYHDHIKWLSQGSRKVFGLVNGSRVGVLIDTSDLNCSTERLADLQRELLTLIDEQLRFKKQLHLLSYGSEVSSLWDEPQDTCPLRLRQGCAWVMQLRAGGGCDLLQALQRTLTRSELDTLLIILGSRPDQTVDVICDCLTQNRVPCVHAVAYSCSSPAAIETVKKMAEVSGGRYHLFSAALGVVDSSTDVDLLWAEIKAARSVLTQIQSMRQGRLGDTAVTVDAELSLESSQVCSGLDSLTLSDFSPVRPALSAPLCVQTTGAAPTSSSQWLKSHGLKAQKLDLYQLLAPNAYSPQETFVPVLGKTVSSTVHERVMVQFEWHDGTLKNLHVHLPSLQKYQKRLVGAVHLFERRVEWLNRTGSQQIWGTVYEQRVQVLLDMSGMNVHYQLHLQHAMRTLLQEQLADKHSFNVIVFGSDVKPWQEKMVPSTHENLQAAWLWIQALECVGGRNTLAALRCALEEDERDDSSLTRGLYLLTTGVPDQHMVSVTAYVSERCSTTNLNLHVCLFTGEEDTARCPPPHYTTRTETARALSSLAHAGNGRFLWMTETGIVESDDISALIEEMETAVNYYQKCSELVDSLIQKGSDRGSGETSSPPIKPWAWTHTAQLPSPRPTSLSLARPDSRQKSRLAQNSLTWRPNSSKAVIPAADIRTPARPPRSADQRKTSVSQSVFFMEDGSLGVVFKKYPKPKSVRKTITTVKLPKHEDICSTKQWLKRFGVKTLKLDLHKLISGPECCHHNKLVPSVQKRVSAKYCDVFPRVQINGAVKHLHLTPGELKQYLSQTEKLMQRYGQRLEWLLTGSRRVFGSVLEKTVCVLLDVSGSMAPCLPELQKELTLLIWDQLHANSVRFNMLAFSGEVRMWQPVLVQSTEELCVEAVQWLNQLSTHGASFTLQALQTACGFADAVGLYLITDGRCDSSHSRILTEIESLRQEKDFKVHTIAVSCHDRACSEFLKSLAHKTGGRFHQAPENTDPALIRKLLSDPCSADPVLPKCEGDDLRRLSEEIEKLRLFQKQAKAFRETILESRSQKGT
;
A
#
# COMPACT_ATOMS: atom_id res chain seq x y z
N MET A 1 -3.42 -20.13 -32.83
CA MET A 1 -4.15 -19.74 -34.06
C MET A 1 -4.16 -18.23 -34.10
N ASP A 2 -3.30 -17.65 -34.93
CA ASP A 2 -3.29 -16.21 -35.19
C ASP A 2 -4.43 -15.88 -36.16
N GLN A 3 -5.60 -15.53 -35.62
CA GLN A 3 -6.56 -14.76 -36.39
C GLN A 3 -6.26 -13.28 -36.13
N ALA A 4 -5.94 -12.56 -37.20
CA ALA A 4 -5.96 -11.11 -37.21
C ALA A 4 -7.39 -10.65 -36.89
N GLY A 5 -7.68 -10.45 -35.61
CA GLY A 5 -8.98 -9.99 -35.14
C GLY A 5 -9.25 -8.62 -35.70
N VAL A 6 -10.20 -8.54 -36.64
CA VAL A 6 -10.87 -7.28 -36.94
C VAL A 6 -11.51 -6.85 -35.63
N CYS A 7 -11.09 -5.70 -35.11
CA CYS A 7 -11.66 -5.12 -33.90
C CYS A 7 -13.08 -4.64 -34.27
N GLU A 8 -14.07 -5.52 -34.15
CA GLU A 8 -15.49 -5.22 -34.39
C GLU A 8 -16.03 -4.31 -33.28
N SER A 9 -16.96 -3.42 -33.61
CA SER A 9 -17.63 -2.57 -32.62
C SER A 9 -18.57 -3.38 -31.75
N SER A 10 -18.82 -2.93 -30.52
CA SER A 10 -19.76 -3.61 -29.62
C SER A 10 -21.16 -3.65 -30.24
N GLU A 11 -21.55 -2.62 -30.99
CA GLU A 11 -22.79 -2.57 -31.77
C GLU A 11 -22.85 -3.68 -32.83
N HIS A 12 -21.84 -3.81 -33.69
CA HIS A 12 -21.80 -4.88 -34.70
C HIS A 12 -21.69 -6.28 -34.08
N TRP A 13 -20.96 -6.39 -32.98
CA TRP A 13 -20.84 -7.63 -32.25
C TRP A 13 -22.19 -8.04 -31.64
N LEU A 14 -22.95 -7.09 -31.10
CA LEU A 14 -24.32 -7.29 -30.60
C LEU A 14 -25.34 -7.61 -31.70
N GLU A 15 -25.14 -7.20 -32.96
CA GLU A 15 -25.99 -7.66 -34.08
C GLU A 15 -25.96 -9.19 -34.23
N SER A 16 -24.83 -9.82 -33.89
CA SER A 16 -24.67 -11.29 -33.93
C SER A 16 -24.96 -11.98 -32.59
N SER A 17 -24.69 -11.30 -31.48
CA SER A 17 -24.64 -11.89 -30.13
C SER A 17 -25.67 -11.30 -29.15
N GLY A 18 -26.54 -10.39 -29.61
CA GLY A 18 -27.58 -9.75 -28.80
C GLY A 18 -28.73 -10.70 -28.44
N LEU A 19 -29.46 -10.37 -27.37
CA LEU A 19 -30.48 -11.26 -26.82
C LEU A 19 -31.59 -11.61 -27.81
N GLU A 20 -32.03 -10.65 -28.63
CA GLU A 20 -33.06 -10.89 -29.65
C GLU A 20 -32.59 -11.89 -30.71
N ARG A 21 -31.31 -11.81 -31.11
CA ARG A 21 -30.73 -12.68 -32.15
C ARG A 21 -30.47 -14.09 -31.61
N CYS A 22 -30.08 -14.19 -30.35
CA CYS A 22 -29.87 -15.45 -29.63
C CYS A 22 -31.20 -16.13 -29.24
N GLY A 23 -32.35 -15.51 -29.50
CA GLY A 23 -33.66 -16.06 -29.14
C GLY A 23 -33.95 -16.02 -27.63
N LEU A 24 -33.30 -15.11 -26.89
CA LEU A 24 -33.34 -15.01 -25.43
C LEU A 24 -34.18 -13.83 -24.94
N SER A 25 -35.10 -13.34 -25.76
CA SER A 25 -36.04 -12.29 -25.38
C SER A 25 -37.31 -12.86 -24.74
N LEU A 26 -38.05 -12.00 -24.03
CA LEU A 26 -39.34 -12.36 -23.45
C LEU A 26 -40.33 -12.91 -24.50
N SER A 27 -40.31 -12.39 -25.73
CA SER A 27 -41.17 -12.87 -26.82
C SER A 27 -40.87 -14.31 -27.23
N HIS A 28 -39.60 -14.73 -27.18
CA HIS A 28 -39.21 -16.12 -27.44
C HIS A 28 -39.54 -17.04 -26.27
N LEU A 29 -39.41 -16.55 -25.04
CA LEU A 29 -39.88 -17.30 -23.87
C LEU A 29 -41.39 -17.54 -23.93
N LEU A 30 -42.15 -16.55 -24.37
CA LEU A 30 -43.61 -16.66 -24.54
C LEU A 30 -43.99 -17.59 -25.71
N SER A 31 -43.15 -17.74 -26.74
CA SER A 31 -43.42 -18.68 -27.84
C SER A 31 -43.12 -20.15 -27.46
N LEU A 32 -42.29 -20.38 -26.44
CA LEU A 32 -42.08 -21.71 -25.85
C LEU A 32 -43.26 -22.17 -24.97
N CYS A 33 -44.21 -21.27 -24.71
CA CYS A 33 -45.41 -21.59 -23.94
C CYS A 33 -46.50 -22.21 -24.81
N SER A 34 -47.08 -23.32 -24.35
CA SER A 34 -48.30 -23.87 -24.94
C SER A 34 -49.52 -23.20 -24.32
N THR A 35 -50.42 -22.67 -25.17
CA THR A 35 -51.72 -22.14 -24.73
C THR A 35 -52.79 -23.18 -25.03
N ASP A 36 -53.34 -23.81 -23.99
CA ASP A 36 -54.53 -24.65 -24.16
C ASP A 36 -55.80 -23.77 -24.27
N PRO A 37 -56.68 -24.01 -25.26
CA PRO A 37 -57.98 -23.37 -25.28
C PRO A 37 -58.86 -23.96 -24.18
N VAL A 38 -59.08 -23.20 -23.11
CA VAL A 38 -60.03 -23.56 -22.04
C VAL A 38 -61.43 -23.70 -22.65
N SER A 39 -61.98 -24.92 -22.58
CA SER A 39 -63.37 -25.22 -22.97
C SER A 39 -64.35 -24.36 -22.18
N GLU A 40 -65.26 -23.72 -22.90
CA GLU A 40 -66.29 -22.80 -22.40
C GLU A 40 -67.05 -23.34 -21.18
N ARG A 41 -66.96 -22.64 -20.05
CA ARG A 41 -68.10 -22.30 -19.18
C ARG A 41 -67.69 -21.26 -18.13
N GLY A 42 -68.16 -20.03 -18.32
CA GLY A 42 -68.49 -19.09 -17.24
C GLY A 42 -67.38 -18.18 -16.71
N ASP A 43 -67.24 -17.03 -17.37
CA ASP A 43 -66.85 -15.70 -16.85
C ASP A 43 -65.45 -15.48 -16.23
N GLY A 44 -64.62 -14.69 -16.93
CA GLY A 44 -63.29 -14.24 -16.50
C GLY A 44 -62.11 -15.01 -17.09
N GLY A 45 -61.94 -14.99 -18.42
CA GLY A 45 -60.89 -15.72 -19.15
C GLY A 45 -59.46 -15.29 -18.80
N SER A 46 -58.86 -15.90 -17.78
CA SER A 46 -57.42 -15.92 -17.60
C SER A 46 -56.83 -16.97 -18.54
N LYS A 47 -56.02 -16.53 -19.51
CA LYS A 47 -55.28 -17.46 -20.39
C LYS A 47 -54.30 -18.24 -19.51
N GLN A 48 -54.47 -19.55 -19.45
CA GLN A 48 -53.59 -20.43 -18.71
C GLN A 48 -52.46 -20.87 -19.63
N MET A 49 -51.23 -20.61 -19.21
CA MET A 49 -50.03 -20.82 -20.02
C MET A 49 -49.21 -21.97 -19.41
N GLN A 50 -48.91 -23.00 -20.21
CA GLN A 50 -48.13 -24.16 -19.79
C GLN A 50 -46.72 -24.11 -20.36
N ILE A 51 -45.73 -24.44 -19.53
CA ILE A 51 -44.32 -24.49 -19.91
C ILE A 51 -43.66 -25.67 -19.20
N SER A 52 -42.76 -26.37 -19.91
CA SER A 52 -41.96 -27.44 -19.34
C SER A 52 -40.85 -26.89 -18.44
N SER A 53 -40.61 -27.55 -17.30
CA SER A 53 -39.54 -27.15 -16.36
C SER A 53 -38.14 -27.26 -16.99
N GLU A 54 -37.92 -28.22 -17.90
CA GLU A 54 -36.64 -28.41 -18.60
C GLU A 54 -36.36 -27.26 -19.57
N SER A 55 -37.34 -26.84 -20.38
CA SER A 55 -37.13 -25.74 -21.33
C SER A 55 -36.97 -24.39 -20.64
N LEU A 56 -37.56 -24.18 -19.44
CA LEU A 56 -37.25 -23.01 -18.62
C LEU A 56 -35.83 -23.03 -18.07
N ALA A 57 -35.35 -24.20 -17.63
CA ALA A 57 -34.00 -24.34 -17.10
C ALA A 57 -32.94 -24.10 -18.18
N ASP A 58 -33.14 -24.64 -19.39
CA ASP A 58 -32.27 -24.43 -20.54
C ASP A 58 -32.25 -22.96 -20.99
N PHE A 59 -33.42 -22.30 -20.99
CA PHE A 59 -33.52 -20.88 -21.36
C PHE A 59 -32.86 -19.96 -20.30
N GLU A 60 -33.01 -20.31 -19.02
CA GLU A 60 -32.34 -19.65 -17.89
C GLU A 60 -30.81 -19.81 -17.99
N GLU A 61 -30.32 -21.00 -18.32
CA GLU A 61 -28.89 -21.25 -18.56
C GLU A 61 -28.34 -20.42 -19.72
N GLN A 62 -29.04 -20.38 -20.86
CA GLN A 62 -28.61 -19.59 -22.01
C GLN A 62 -28.59 -18.08 -21.72
N LEU A 63 -29.53 -17.57 -20.92
CA LEU A 63 -29.51 -16.19 -20.43
C LEU A 63 -28.29 -15.90 -19.56
N TYR A 64 -27.93 -16.81 -18.66
CA TYR A 64 -26.73 -16.66 -17.84
C TYR A 64 -25.45 -16.68 -18.67
N MET A 65 -25.35 -17.58 -19.66
CA MET A 65 -24.22 -17.62 -20.60
C MET A 65 -24.11 -16.33 -21.42
N ALA A 66 -25.24 -15.76 -21.87
CA ALA A 66 -25.25 -14.48 -22.58
C ALA A 66 -24.75 -13.34 -21.68
N ILE A 67 -25.18 -13.30 -20.41
CA ILE A 67 -24.68 -12.31 -19.44
C ILE A 67 -23.17 -12.44 -19.25
N GLU A 68 -22.64 -13.66 -19.10
CA GLU A 68 -21.20 -13.90 -18.95
C GLU A 68 -20.42 -13.42 -20.19
N MET A 69 -20.92 -13.74 -21.39
CA MET A 69 -20.35 -13.29 -22.66
C MET A 69 -20.26 -11.77 -22.74
N TYR A 70 -21.29 -11.04 -22.30
CA TYR A 70 -21.30 -9.57 -22.25
C TYR A 70 -20.26 -9.03 -21.25
N HIS A 71 -20.13 -9.66 -20.07
CA HIS A 71 -19.11 -9.26 -19.09
C HIS A 71 -17.68 -9.49 -19.61
N ASP A 72 -17.42 -10.59 -20.29
CA ASP A 72 -16.11 -10.86 -20.90
C ASP A 72 -15.78 -9.86 -22.01
N HIS A 73 -16.79 -9.44 -22.78
CA HIS A 73 -16.62 -8.36 -23.76
C HIS A 73 -16.27 -7.02 -23.08
N ILE A 74 -16.90 -6.68 -21.94
CA ILE A 74 -16.54 -5.49 -21.15
C ILE A 74 -15.11 -5.58 -20.59
N LYS A 75 -14.68 -6.76 -20.13
CA LYS A 75 -13.29 -6.99 -19.70
C LYS A 75 -12.31 -6.77 -20.85
N TRP A 76 -12.64 -7.24 -22.05
CA TRP A 76 -11.82 -7.03 -23.25
C TRP A 76 -11.69 -5.55 -23.65
N LEU A 77 -12.78 -4.77 -23.50
CA LEU A 77 -12.77 -3.31 -23.70
C LEU A 77 -11.93 -2.58 -22.62
N SER A 78 -11.76 -3.18 -21.45
CA SER A 78 -11.02 -2.60 -20.32
C SER A 78 -9.50 -2.82 -20.37
N GLN A 79 -8.95 -3.31 -21.50
CA GLN A 79 -7.53 -3.62 -21.67
C GLN A 79 -6.81 -2.67 -22.64
N GLY A 80 -5.55 -2.33 -22.34
CA GLY A 80 -4.67 -1.54 -23.23
C GLY A 80 -5.24 -0.17 -23.60
N SER A 81 -5.02 0.25 -24.84
CA SER A 81 -5.50 1.53 -25.39
C SER A 81 -7.03 1.63 -25.45
N ARG A 82 -7.76 0.50 -25.51
CA ARG A 82 -9.24 0.47 -25.50
C ARG A 82 -9.80 1.00 -24.17
N LYS A 83 -9.08 0.74 -23.08
CA LYS A 83 -9.43 1.28 -21.75
C LYS A 83 -9.40 2.80 -21.72
N VAL A 84 -8.43 3.41 -22.40
CA VAL A 84 -8.17 4.86 -22.30
C VAL A 84 -8.94 5.65 -23.35
N PHE A 85 -8.97 5.16 -24.59
CA PHE A 85 -9.53 5.89 -25.74
C PHE A 85 -10.81 5.26 -26.29
N GLY A 86 -11.23 4.11 -25.77
CA GLY A 86 -12.29 3.31 -26.38
C GLY A 86 -11.83 2.66 -27.68
N LEU A 87 -12.77 2.02 -28.37
CA LEU A 87 -12.51 1.39 -29.66
C LEU A 87 -12.62 2.41 -30.79
N VAL A 88 -11.52 2.72 -31.48
CA VAL A 88 -11.52 3.69 -32.58
C VAL A 88 -11.97 3.01 -33.88
N ASN A 89 -13.13 3.40 -34.42
CA ASN A 89 -13.68 2.85 -35.66
C ASN A 89 -13.21 3.64 -36.89
N GLY A 90 -13.59 3.17 -38.09
CA GLY A 90 -13.27 3.82 -39.37
C GLY A 90 -11.92 3.38 -39.96
N SER A 91 -11.76 3.60 -41.27
CA SER A 91 -10.52 3.31 -42.02
C SER A 91 -9.65 4.56 -42.23
N ARG A 92 -10.26 5.74 -42.36
CA ARG A 92 -9.57 7.04 -42.52
C ARG A 92 -9.85 7.89 -41.29
N VAL A 93 -8.87 8.04 -40.40
CA VAL A 93 -9.07 8.59 -39.05
C VAL A 93 -8.30 9.90 -38.85
N GLY A 94 -9.00 10.96 -38.46
CA GLY A 94 -8.39 12.17 -37.91
C GLY A 94 -8.29 12.09 -36.40
N VAL A 95 -7.16 12.49 -35.81
CA VAL A 95 -6.94 12.50 -34.37
C VAL A 95 -6.61 13.92 -33.93
N LEU A 96 -7.46 14.48 -33.06
CA LEU A 96 -7.30 15.78 -32.43
C LEU A 96 -6.88 15.57 -30.97
N ILE A 97 -5.73 16.11 -30.59
CA ILE A 97 -5.15 15.97 -29.24
C ILE A 97 -5.15 17.32 -28.53
N ASP A 98 -5.83 17.40 -27.38
CA ASP A 98 -5.79 18.55 -26.48
C ASP A 98 -4.39 18.70 -25.85
N THR A 99 -3.72 19.80 -26.20
CA THR A 99 -2.39 20.22 -25.69
C THR A 99 -2.45 21.45 -24.79
N SER A 100 -3.62 21.73 -24.20
CA SER A 100 -3.78 22.79 -23.19
C SER A 100 -2.79 22.64 -22.03
N ASP A 101 -2.51 23.74 -21.35
CA ASP A 101 -1.57 23.79 -20.23
C ASP A 101 -1.92 22.81 -19.09
N LEU A 102 -3.21 22.50 -18.93
CA LEU A 102 -3.69 21.52 -17.96
C LEU A 102 -3.22 20.10 -18.32
N ASN A 103 -3.38 19.70 -19.59
CA ASN A 103 -3.05 18.35 -20.06
C ASN A 103 -1.54 18.19 -20.27
N CYS A 104 -0.85 19.28 -20.63
CA CYS A 104 0.60 19.35 -20.82
C CYS A 104 1.39 19.71 -19.55
N SER A 105 0.77 19.60 -18.36
CA SER A 105 1.48 19.74 -17.08
C SER A 105 2.56 18.65 -16.93
N THR A 106 3.62 18.93 -16.16
CA THR A 106 4.82 18.08 -16.08
C THR A 106 4.55 16.62 -15.68
N GLU A 107 3.46 16.36 -14.98
CA GLU A 107 3.05 15.01 -14.56
C GLU A 107 2.13 14.36 -15.61
N ARG A 108 1.12 15.09 -16.12
CA ARG A 108 0.11 14.54 -17.04
C ARG A 108 0.61 14.32 -18.47
N LEU A 109 1.56 15.14 -18.93
CA LEU A 109 2.08 15.04 -20.30
C LEU A 109 2.78 13.71 -20.56
N ALA A 110 3.57 13.23 -19.60
CA ALA A 110 4.31 11.98 -19.73
C ALA A 110 3.35 10.78 -19.82
N ASP A 111 2.27 10.80 -19.02
CA ASP A 111 1.23 9.77 -19.08
C ASP A 111 0.46 9.83 -20.40
N LEU A 112 0.00 11.02 -20.82
CA LEU A 112 -0.69 11.20 -22.09
C LEU A 112 0.17 10.72 -23.29
N GLN A 113 1.46 11.06 -23.31
CA GLN A 113 2.39 10.61 -24.34
C GLN A 113 2.52 9.08 -24.35
N ARG A 114 2.64 8.44 -23.19
CA ARG A 114 2.68 6.98 -23.09
C ARG A 114 1.40 6.35 -23.64
N GLU A 115 0.23 6.82 -23.22
CA GLU A 115 -1.05 6.28 -23.68
C GLU A 115 -1.25 6.50 -25.18
N LEU A 116 -0.91 7.68 -25.72
CA LEU A 116 -0.97 7.95 -27.17
C LEU A 116 -0.06 7.03 -27.99
N LEU A 117 1.11 6.66 -27.45
CA LEU A 117 2.00 5.70 -28.11
C LEU A 117 1.38 4.30 -28.15
N THR A 118 0.71 3.87 -27.07
CA THR A 118 -0.04 2.60 -27.07
C THR A 118 -1.20 2.64 -28.07
N LEU A 119 -1.91 3.76 -28.19
CA LEU A 119 -2.98 3.96 -29.18
C LEU A 119 -2.46 3.81 -30.62
N ILE A 120 -1.28 4.38 -30.91
CA ILE A 120 -0.66 4.27 -32.23
C ILE A 120 -0.31 2.81 -32.56
N ASP A 121 0.30 2.10 -31.62
CA ASP A 121 0.76 0.72 -31.84
C ASP A 121 -0.38 -0.31 -31.86
N GLU A 122 -1.41 -0.12 -31.03
CA GLU A 122 -2.51 -1.09 -30.90
C GLU A 122 -3.67 -0.85 -31.87
N GLN A 123 -4.05 0.39 -32.14
CA GLN A 123 -5.26 0.69 -32.92
C GLN A 123 -4.98 1.44 -34.24
N LEU A 124 -4.19 2.51 -34.20
CA LEU A 124 -4.02 3.38 -35.37
C LEU A 124 -3.16 2.74 -36.47
N ARG A 125 -2.27 1.79 -36.14
CA ARG A 125 -1.43 1.10 -37.14
C ARG A 125 -2.23 0.30 -38.18
N PHE A 126 -3.46 -0.09 -37.84
CA PHE A 126 -4.34 -0.88 -38.70
C PHE A 126 -5.27 -0.03 -39.57
N LYS A 127 -5.25 1.30 -39.40
CA LYS A 127 -6.03 2.25 -40.21
C LYS A 127 -5.38 2.42 -41.57
N LYS A 128 -6.12 2.88 -42.59
CA LYS A 128 -5.59 3.12 -43.95
C LYS A 128 -4.97 4.50 -44.07
N GLN A 129 -5.62 5.52 -43.50
CA GLN A 129 -5.13 6.90 -43.50
C GLN A 129 -5.26 7.51 -42.11
N LEU A 130 -4.26 8.33 -41.75
CA LEU A 130 -4.21 9.06 -40.49
C LEU A 130 -3.95 10.54 -40.73
N HIS A 131 -4.61 11.36 -39.92
CA HIS A 131 -4.33 12.78 -39.85
C HIS A 131 -4.20 13.19 -38.38
N LEU A 132 -3.00 13.60 -37.94
CA LEU A 132 -2.73 13.95 -36.54
C LEU A 132 -2.63 15.47 -36.39
N LEU A 133 -3.44 16.02 -35.48
CA LEU A 133 -3.38 17.42 -35.08
C LEU A 133 -3.40 17.53 -33.57
N SER A 134 -2.71 18.55 -33.09
CA SER A 134 -2.79 19.01 -31.70
C SER A 134 -3.43 20.39 -31.69
N TYR A 135 -4.19 20.67 -30.63
CA TYR A 135 -4.83 21.95 -30.46
C TYR A 135 -4.63 22.47 -29.04
N GLY A 136 -4.32 23.76 -28.94
CA GLY A 136 -4.27 24.54 -27.71
C GLY A 136 -4.93 25.89 -27.97
N SER A 137 -4.23 27.00 -27.73
CA SER A 137 -4.55 28.31 -28.30
C SER A 137 -4.31 28.38 -29.81
N GLU A 138 -3.39 27.55 -30.32
CA GLU A 138 -3.12 27.40 -31.75
C GLU A 138 -3.23 25.93 -32.16
N VAL A 139 -3.65 25.68 -33.40
CA VAL A 139 -3.74 24.33 -33.96
C VAL A 139 -2.47 24.02 -34.76
N SER A 140 -1.77 22.95 -34.36
CA SER A 140 -0.59 22.45 -35.07
C SER A 140 -0.82 21.03 -35.63
N SER A 141 -0.61 20.86 -36.93
CA SER A 141 -0.76 19.59 -37.64
C SER A 141 0.60 18.95 -37.92
N LEU A 142 0.69 17.62 -37.80
CA LEU A 142 1.90 16.90 -38.21
C LEU A 142 2.06 16.87 -39.75
N TRP A 143 0.95 16.73 -40.47
CA TRP A 143 0.90 16.71 -41.93
C TRP A 143 -0.18 17.65 -42.44
N ASP A 144 0.07 18.33 -43.55
CA ASP A 144 -0.89 19.25 -44.16
C ASP A 144 -2.05 18.53 -44.85
N GLU A 145 -1.95 17.24 -45.14
CA GLU A 145 -3.00 16.39 -45.72
C GLU A 145 -3.03 15.01 -45.02
N PRO A 146 -4.17 14.30 -44.98
CA PRO A 146 -4.24 12.92 -44.48
C PRO A 146 -3.22 12.03 -45.19
N GLN A 147 -2.49 11.21 -44.44
CA GLN A 147 -1.42 10.37 -44.99
C GLN A 147 -1.75 8.89 -44.80
N ASP A 148 -1.39 8.06 -45.78
CA ASP A 148 -1.51 6.61 -45.62
C ASP A 148 -0.59 6.09 -44.49
N THR A 149 -1.06 5.10 -43.76
CA THR A 149 -0.30 4.41 -42.73
C THR A 149 0.84 3.59 -43.33
N CYS A 150 2.07 3.98 -42.99
CA CYS A 150 3.25 3.16 -43.23
C CYS A 150 4.15 3.18 -41.98
N PRO A 151 5.00 2.16 -41.77
CA PRO A 151 5.86 2.10 -40.58
C PRO A 151 6.74 3.35 -40.38
N LEU A 152 7.14 4.01 -41.48
CA LEU A 152 7.91 5.25 -41.41
C LEU A 152 7.07 6.43 -40.88
N ARG A 153 5.85 6.61 -41.38
CA ARG A 153 4.93 7.66 -40.94
C ARG A 153 4.42 7.41 -39.52
N LEU A 154 4.23 6.16 -39.11
CA LEU A 154 3.92 5.82 -37.71
C LEU A 154 5.08 6.20 -36.77
N ARG A 155 6.34 5.95 -37.16
CA ARG A 155 7.51 6.41 -36.40
C ARG A 155 7.59 7.94 -36.32
N GLN A 156 7.24 8.65 -37.39
CA GLN A 156 7.13 10.12 -37.39
C GLN A 156 6.03 10.58 -36.42
N GLY A 157 4.87 9.91 -36.43
CA GLY A 157 3.80 10.13 -35.46
C GLY A 157 4.26 9.94 -34.01
N CYS A 158 4.94 8.84 -33.70
CA CYS A 158 5.50 8.60 -32.37
C CYS A 158 6.52 9.67 -31.96
N ALA A 159 7.40 10.10 -32.88
CA ALA A 159 8.36 11.16 -32.62
C ALA A 159 7.69 12.52 -32.39
N TRP A 160 6.61 12.81 -33.12
CA TRP A 160 5.82 14.02 -32.95
C TRP A 160 5.06 14.05 -31.62
N VAL A 161 4.47 12.92 -31.20
CA VAL A 161 3.84 12.77 -29.87
C VAL A 161 4.82 13.10 -28.74
N MET A 162 6.07 12.62 -28.84
CA MET A 162 7.13 12.94 -27.87
C MET A 162 7.54 14.42 -27.87
N GLN A 163 7.21 15.17 -28.92
CA GLN A 163 7.54 16.59 -29.07
C GLN A 163 6.37 17.52 -28.73
N LEU A 164 5.21 16.99 -28.32
CA LEU A 164 4.06 17.79 -27.88
C LEU A 164 4.46 18.70 -26.70
N ARG A 165 3.94 19.94 -26.72
CA ARG A 165 4.22 20.97 -25.71
C ARG A 165 2.94 21.68 -25.34
N ALA A 166 2.96 22.35 -24.18
CA ALA A 166 1.87 23.18 -23.71
C ALA A 166 1.57 24.30 -24.72
N GLY A 167 0.32 24.36 -25.17
CA GLY A 167 -0.16 25.27 -26.20
C GLY A 167 -1.09 26.37 -25.70
N GLY A 168 -1.24 26.57 -24.39
CA GLY A 168 -2.16 27.56 -23.81
C GLY A 168 -3.57 27.02 -23.55
N GLY A 169 -4.57 27.66 -24.15
CA GLY A 169 -6.01 27.37 -24.00
C GLY A 169 -6.48 26.10 -24.72
N CYS A 170 -7.79 25.95 -24.89
CA CYS A 170 -8.42 24.79 -25.53
C CYS A 170 -9.43 25.26 -26.60
N ASP A 171 -8.89 25.70 -27.75
CA ASP A 171 -9.69 26.14 -28.90
C ASP A 171 -10.07 24.95 -29.80
N LEU A 172 -11.10 24.21 -29.37
CA LEU A 172 -11.62 23.07 -30.11
C LEU A 172 -12.29 23.48 -31.42
N LEU A 173 -12.95 24.65 -31.45
CA LEU A 173 -13.66 25.13 -32.64
C LEU A 173 -12.70 25.35 -33.82
N GLN A 174 -11.54 25.97 -33.59
CA GLN A 174 -10.53 26.17 -34.63
C GLN A 174 -9.99 24.83 -35.15
N ALA A 175 -9.79 23.86 -34.26
CA ALA A 175 -9.33 22.52 -34.63
C ALA A 175 -10.37 21.78 -35.49
N LEU A 176 -11.65 21.88 -35.14
CA LEU A 176 -12.76 21.34 -35.93
C LEU A 176 -12.84 21.99 -37.30
N GLN A 177 -12.82 23.32 -37.39
CA GLN A 177 -12.88 24.04 -38.67
C GLN A 177 -11.71 23.66 -39.61
N ARG A 178 -10.49 23.47 -39.07
CA ARG A 178 -9.30 23.04 -39.83
C ARG A 178 -9.39 21.59 -40.33
N THR A 179 -10.15 20.75 -39.65
CA THR A 179 -10.24 19.31 -39.93
C THR A 179 -11.46 19.00 -40.81
N LEU A 180 -12.57 19.69 -40.59
CA LEU A 180 -13.83 19.52 -41.34
C LEU A 180 -13.77 20.06 -42.78
N THR A 181 -12.80 20.91 -43.11
CA THR A 181 -12.48 21.30 -44.49
C THR A 181 -11.96 20.14 -45.34
N ARG A 182 -11.66 18.99 -44.72
CA ARG A 182 -11.07 17.81 -45.37
C ARG A 182 -12.11 16.70 -45.48
N SER A 183 -12.74 16.59 -46.64
CA SER A 183 -13.83 15.63 -46.92
C SER A 183 -13.39 14.15 -47.03
N GLU A 184 -12.14 13.82 -46.72
CA GLU A 184 -11.56 12.50 -46.93
C GLU A 184 -11.61 11.61 -45.68
N LEU A 185 -11.90 12.13 -44.49
CA LEU A 185 -11.89 11.35 -43.25
C LEU A 185 -13.26 10.67 -43.00
N ASP A 186 -13.25 9.45 -42.46
CA ASP A 186 -14.45 8.68 -42.08
C ASP A 186 -14.80 8.86 -40.61
N THR A 187 -13.78 9.03 -39.75
CA THR A 187 -13.94 9.10 -38.29
C THR A 187 -13.00 10.14 -37.70
N LEU A 188 -13.51 10.94 -36.76
CA LEU A 188 -12.74 11.97 -36.07
C LEU A 188 -12.62 11.63 -34.58
N LEU A 189 -11.44 11.24 -34.14
CA LEU A 189 -11.09 10.99 -32.75
C LEU A 189 -10.68 12.30 -32.08
N ILE A 190 -11.40 12.71 -31.03
CA ILE A 190 -11.16 13.95 -30.29
C ILE A 190 -10.81 13.60 -28.85
N ILE A 191 -9.61 13.96 -28.41
CA ILE A 191 -9.13 13.68 -27.06
C ILE A 191 -9.09 14.99 -26.27
N LEU A 192 -10.03 15.15 -25.33
CA LEU A 192 -10.24 16.32 -24.49
C LEU A 192 -9.77 16.07 -23.06
N GLY A 193 -8.76 16.81 -22.58
CA GLY A 193 -8.28 16.75 -21.20
C GLY A 193 -8.78 17.89 -20.32
N SER A 194 -9.30 18.95 -20.94
CA SER A 194 -9.72 20.21 -20.32
C SER A 194 -11.10 20.65 -20.81
N ARG A 195 -11.66 21.70 -20.20
CA ARG A 195 -12.91 22.33 -20.67
C ARG A 195 -12.60 23.16 -21.93
N PRO A 196 -13.33 22.97 -23.04
CA PRO A 196 -13.20 23.82 -24.22
C PRO A 196 -13.48 25.29 -23.92
N ASP A 197 -12.80 26.20 -24.61
CA ASP A 197 -13.01 27.64 -24.46
C ASP A 197 -14.36 28.09 -25.04
N GLN A 198 -14.89 27.34 -26.01
CA GLN A 198 -16.21 27.59 -26.62
C GLN A 198 -17.36 26.91 -25.87
N THR A 199 -18.57 27.44 -26.04
CA THR A 199 -19.79 26.81 -25.52
C THR A 199 -20.16 25.58 -26.33
N VAL A 200 -20.86 24.65 -25.67
CA VAL A 200 -21.28 23.37 -26.29
C VAL A 200 -22.15 23.61 -27.52
N ASP A 201 -23.04 24.60 -27.45
CA ASP A 201 -23.96 24.93 -28.55
C ASP A 201 -23.19 25.35 -29.81
N VAL A 202 -22.14 26.17 -29.68
CA VAL A 202 -21.32 26.61 -30.83
C VAL A 202 -20.54 25.45 -31.45
N ILE A 203 -20.06 24.51 -30.62
CA ILE A 203 -19.36 23.32 -31.09
C ILE A 203 -20.36 22.39 -31.82
N CYS A 204 -21.55 22.18 -31.26
CA CYS A 204 -22.61 21.38 -31.88
C CYS A 204 -23.15 22.02 -33.16
N ASP A 205 -23.31 23.35 -33.21
CA ASP A 205 -23.69 24.08 -34.42
C ASP A 205 -22.64 23.91 -35.53
N CYS A 206 -21.35 23.94 -35.17
CA CYS A 206 -20.27 23.69 -36.12
C CYS A 206 -20.32 22.24 -36.67
N LEU A 207 -20.64 21.27 -35.81
CA LEU A 207 -20.81 19.88 -36.23
C LEU A 207 -22.07 19.72 -37.11
N THR A 208 -23.22 20.28 -36.75
CA THR A 208 -24.45 20.13 -37.57
C THR A 208 -24.37 20.80 -38.94
N GLN A 209 -23.67 21.94 -39.06
CA GLN A 209 -23.56 22.69 -40.31
C GLN A 209 -22.63 22.03 -41.35
N ASN A 210 -21.69 21.20 -40.91
CA ASN A 210 -20.75 20.50 -41.78
C ASN A 210 -21.18 19.02 -41.92
N ARG A 211 -21.05 18.39 -43.09
CA ARG A 211 -21.28 16.94 -43.21
C ARG A 211 -20.14 16.19 -42.50
N VAL A 212 -20.29 15.96 -41.20
CA VAL A 212 -19.21 15.47 -40.32
C VAL A 212 -18.94 13.97 -40.53
N PRO A 213 -17.67 13.53 -40.51
CA PRO A 213 -17.34 12.15 -40.16
C PRO A 213 -17.86 11.78 -38.76
N CYS A 214 -18.08 10.49 -38.51
CA CYS A 214 -18.48 9.98 -37.19
C CYS A 214 -17.47 10.44 -36.12
N VAL A 215 -17.91 11.17 -35.08
CA VAL A 215 -17.01 11.70 -34.05
C VAL A 215 -16.87 10.71 -32.91
N HIS A 216 -15.64 10.37 -32.55
CA HIS A 216 -15.31 9.60 -31.35
C HIS A 216 -14.70 10.55 -30.32
N ALA A 217 -15.49 10.99 -29.35
CA ALA A 217 -15.06 11.98 -28.36
C ALA A 217 -14.61 11.31 -27.05
N VAL A 218 -13.39 11.57 -26.63
CA VAL A 218 -12.77 11.00 -25.43
C VAL A 218 -12.53 12.09 -24.40
N ALA A 219 -13.09 11.92 -23.19
CA ALA A 219 -12.73 12.73 -22.04
C ALA A 219 -11.56 12.05 -21.30
N TYR A 220 -10.36 12.61 -21.41
CA TYR A 220 -9.14 12.08 -20.81
C TYR A 220 -8.87 12.71 -19.43
N SER A 221 -9.14 11.96 -18.37
CA SER A 221 -8.94 12.37 -16.97
C SER A 221 -9.53 13.76 -16.67
N CYS A 222 -10.73 14.01 -17.19
CA CYS A 222 -11.42 15.27 -17.02
C CYS A 222 -12.43 15.15 -15.87
N SER A 223 -12.24 15.92 -14.80
CA SER A 223 -13.19 15.98 -13.68
C SER A 223 -14.27 17.05 -13.86
N SER A 224 -14.26 17.79 -14.98
CA SER A 224 -15.21 18.87 -15.23
C SER A 224 -16.52 18.33 -15.80
N PRO A 225 -17.67 18.51 -15.12
CA PRO A 225 -18.96 18.05 -15.63
C PRO A 225 -19.32 18.70 -16.96
N ALA A 226 -18.90 19.96 -17.19
CA ALA A 226 -19.15 20.65 -18.45
C ALA A 226 -18.43 20.00 -19.64
N ALA A 227 -17.18 19.55 -19.47
CA ALA A 227 -16.44 18.88 -20.53
C ALA A 227 -17.01 17.49 -20.86
N ILE A 228 -17.48 16.76 -19.83
CA ILE A 228 -18.17 15.48 -19.99
C ILE A 228 -19.48 15.67 -20.75
N GLU A 229 -20.25 16.70 -20.42
CA GLU A 229 -21.48 17.06 -21.14
C GLU A 229 -21.21 17.41 -22.61
N THR A 230 -20.16 18.19 -22.89
CA THR A 230 -19.74 18.50 -24.26
C THR A 230 -19.44 17.23 -25.05
N VAL A 231 -18.64 16.32 -24.47
CA VAL A 231 -18.24 15.06 -25.12
C VAL A 231 -19.47 14.20 -25.46
N LYS A 232 -20.45 14.09 -24.55
CA LYS A 232 -21.69 13.36 -24.80
C LYS A 232 -22.54 14.00 -25.89
N LYS A 233 -22.76 15.32 -25.83
CA LYS A 233 -23.53 16.07 -26.85
C LYS A 233 -22.88 16.03 -28.23
N MET A 234 -21.55 16.09 -28.32
CA MET A 234 -20.81 15.96 -29.58
C MET A 234 -21.01 14.58 -30.22
N ALA A 235 -20.97 13.52 -29.41
CA ALA A 235 -21.25 12.16 -29.89
C ALA A 235 -22.70 12.05 -30.38
N GLU A 236 -23.67 12.56 -29.61
CA GLU A 236 -25.10 12.52 -29.97
C GLU A 236 -25.40 13.26 -31.29
N VAL A 237 -24.87 14.48 -31.45
CA VAL A 237 -25.10 15.32 -32.63
C VAL A 237 -24.46 14.73 -33.90
N SER A 238 -23.33 14.05 -33.76
CA SER A 238 -22.61 13.47 -34.89
C SER A 238 -23.01 12.03 -35.23
N GLY A 239 -23.94 11.41 -34.46
CA GLY A 239 -24.17 9.97 -34.53
C GLY A 239 -22.90 9.16 -34.20
N GLY A 240 -22.05 9.75 -33.37
CA GLY A 240 -20.75 9.26 -32.97
C GLY A 240 -20.76 8.54 -31.63
N ARG A 241 -19.58 8.40 -31.03
CA ARG A 241 -19.38 7.67 -29.78
C ARG A 241 -18.62 8.51 -28.77
N TYR A 242 -18.82 8.22 -27.50
CA TYR A 242 -18.05 8.83 -26.43
C TYR A 242 -17.36 7.81 -25.54
N HIS A 243 -16.24 8.23 -24.94
CA HIS A 243 -15.50 7.44 -23.97
C HIS A 243 -15.00 8.33 -22.83
N LEU A 244 -15.32 7.96 -21.58
CA LEU A 244 -14.88 8.70 -20.40
C LEU A 244 -13.85 7.88 -19.62
N PHE A 245 -12.63 8.40 -19.53
CA PHE A 245 -11.54 7.76 -18.81
C PHE A 245 -11.06 8.64 -17.66
N SER A 246 -10.89 8.04 -16.47
CA SER A 246 -10.35 8.72 -15.29
C SER A 246 -9.06 8.04 -14.81
N ALA A 247 -7.90 8.71 -14.97
CA ALA A 247 -6.63 8.19 -14.47
C ALA A 247 -6.59 8.07 -12.93
N ALA A 248 -7.37 8.88 -12.20
CA ALA A 248 -7.44 8.83 -10.75
C ALA A 248 -8.10 7.55 -10.22
N LEU A 249 -9.07 7.02 -10.97
CA LEU A 249 -9.77 5.77 -10.64
C LEU A 249 -9.17 4.57 -11.37
N GLY A 250 -8.45 4.81 -12.48
CA GLY A 250 -7.92 3.74 -13.33
C GLY A 250 -9.02 2.87 -13.94
N VAL A 251 -10.24 3.39 -14.07
CA VAL A 251 -11.44 2.70 -14.57
C VAL A 251 -12.14 3.60 -15.60
N VAL A 252 -12.90 2.98 -16.52
CA VAL A 252 -13.78 3.67 -17.46
C VAL A 252 -15.03 4.08 -16.71
N ASP A 253 -15.32 5.39 -16.62
CA ASP A 253 -16.49 5.87 -15.88
C ASP A 253 -17.79 5.58 -16.65
N SER A 254 -17.78 5.79 -17.97
CA SER A 254 -18.89 5.42 -18.89
C SER A 254 -18.41 5.54 -20.34
N SER A 255 -18.92 4.70 -21.23
CA SER A 255 -18.64 4.76 -22.66
C SER A 255 -19.81 4.20 -23.45
N THR A 256 -20.01 4.67 -24.68
CA THR A 256 -21.11 4.18 -25.53
C THR A 256 -21.09 2.65 -25.70
N ASP A 257 -19.90 2.08 -25.92
CA ASP A 257 -19.72 0.64 -26.09
C ASP A 257 -20.06 -0.17 -24.81
N VAL A 258 -19.64 0.32 -23.64
CA VAL A 258 -19.94 -0.33 -22.35
C VAL A 258 -21.41 -0.15 -21.95
N ASP A 259 -22.00 1.00 -22.25
CA ASP A 259 -23.41 1.31 -21.94
C ASP A 259 -24.36 0.40 -22.73
N LEU A 260 -24.04 0.09 -24.00
CA LEU A 260 -24.79 -0.88 -24.83
C LEU A 260 -24.78 -2.29 -24.21
N LEU A 261 -23.62 -2.78 -23.77
CA LEU A 261 -23.49 -4.09 -23.14
C LEU A 261 -24.22 -4.16 -21.80
N TRP A 262 -24.18 -3.08 -21.01
CA TRP A 262 -24.97 -3.00 -19.78
C TRP A 262 -26.48 -2.98 -20.02
N ALA A 263 -26.94 -2.36 -21.12
CA ALA A 263 -28.35 -2.39 -21.50
C ALA A 263 -28.82 -3.83 -21.81
N GLU A 264 -28.03 -4.60 -22.54
CA GLU A 264 -28.29 -6.03 -22.80
C GLU A 264 -28.27 -6.85 -21.51
N ILE A 265 -27.28 -6.66 -20.62
CA ILE A 265 -27.25 -7.35 -19.31
C ILE A 265 -28.51 -7.02 -18.49
N LYS A 266 -28.96 -5.77 -18.52
CA LYS A 266 -30.19 -5.35 -17.83
C LYS A 266 -31.43 -5.99 -18.44
N ALA A 267 -31.50 -6.09 -19.76
CA ALA A 267 -32.58 -6.79 -20.45
C ALA A 267 -32.61 -8.28 -20.10
N ALA A 268 -31.47 -8.97 -20.12
CA ALA A 268 -31.35 -10.37 -19.73
C ALA A 268 -31.84 -10.62 -18.28
N ARG A 269 -31.43 -9.74 -17.35
CA ARG A 269 -31.88 -9.79 -15.94
C ARG A 269 -33.37 -9.57 -15.78
N SER A 270 -33.95 -8.66 -16.57
CA SER A 270 -35.40 -8.47 -16.60
C SER A 270 -36.11 -9.77 -17.00
N VAL A 271 -35.62 -10.47 -18.03
CA VAL A 271 -36.20 -11.76 -18.44
C VAL A 271 -36.03 -12.83 -17.34
N LEU A 272 -34.87 -12.90 -16.68
CA LEU A 272 -34.66 -13.79 -15.53
C LEU A 272 -35.66 -13.53 -14.38
N THR A 273 -35.95 -12.26 -14.06
CA THR A 273 -36.98 -11.95 -13.06
C THR A 273 -38.38 -12.39 -13.47
N GLN A 274 -38.69 -12.38 -14.78
CA GLN A 274 -39.96 -12.91 -15.30
C GLN A 274 -40.00 -14.45 -15.26
N ILE A 275 -38.87 -15.14 -15.45
CA ILE A 275 -38.78 -16.60 -15.26
C ILE A 275 -39.06 -16.97 -13.80
N GLN A 276 -38.52 -16.21 -12.85
CA GLN A 276 -38.75 -16.41 -11.42
C GLN A 276 -40.23 -16.19 -11.03
N SER A 277 -40.89 -15.18 -11.61
CA SER A 277 -42.33 -14.96 -11.39
C SER A 277 -43.19 -16.07 -11.99
N MET A 278 -42.80 -16.63 -13.14
CA MET A 278 -43.46 -17.80 -13.74
C MET A 278 -43.33 -19.06 -12.88
N ARG A 279 -42.18 -19.30 -12.24
CA ARG A 279 -42.02 -20.38 -11.25
C ARG A 279 -42.90 -20.20 -10.01
N GLN A 280 -43.26 -18.96 -9.68
CA GLN A 280 -44.20 -18.61 -8.61
C GLN A 280 -45.68 -18.60 -9.07
N GLY A 281 -45.95 -18.98 -10.32
CA GLY A 281 -47.29 -19.14 -10.88
C GLY A 281 -47.96 -17.85 -11.36
N ARG A 282 -47.22 -16.74 -11.52
CA ARG A 282 -47.78 -15.44 -11.96
C ARG A 282 -46.92 -14.75 -13.01
N LEU A 283 -47.51 -14.39 -14.13
CA LEU A 283 -46.94 -13.48 -15.12
C LEU A 283 -47.97 -12.38 -15.43
N GLY A 284 -47.85 -11.22 -14.78
CA GLY A 284 -48.88 -10.17 -14.87
C GLY A 284 -50.26 -10.69 -14.44
N ASP A 285 -51.28 -10.51 -15.27
CA ASP A 285 -52.66 -11.01 -15.07
C ASP A 285 -52.88 -12.45 -15.58
N THR A 286 -51.85 -13.12 -16.13
CA THR A 286 -51.94 -14.48 -16.67
C THR A 286 -51.39 -15.53 -15.69
N ALA A 287 -52.18 -16.59 -15.47
CA ALA A 287 -51.81 -17.72 -14.63
C ALA A 287 -50.93 -18.71 -15.42
N VAL A 288 -49.77 -19.06 -14.87
CA VAL A 288 -48.80 -19.96 -15.49
C VAL A 288 -48.72 -21.24 -14.67
N THR A 289 -48.87 -22.40 -15.32
CA THR A 289 -48.70 -23.72 -14.71
C THR A 289 -47.43 -24.36 -15.25
N VAL A 290 -46.47 -24.62 -14.36
CA VAL A 290 -45.24 -25.35 -14.67
C VAL A 290 -45.47 -26.81 -14.32
N ASP A 291 -45.20 -27.73 -15.26
CA ASP A 291 -45.38 -29.17 -15.04
C ASP A 291 -44.51 -29.64 -13.86
N ALA A 292 -45.16 -30.09 -12.79
CA ALA A 292 -44.55 -30.37 -11.51
C ALA A 292 -44.33 -31.88 -11.31
N GLU A 293 -43.13 -32.35 -11.63
CA GLU A 293 -42.54 -33.48 -10.91
C GLU A 293 -41.21 -32.99 -10.31
N LEU A 294 -41.14 -32.98 -8.96
CA LEU A 294 -39.98 -32.65 -8.09
C LEU A 294 -39.81 -31.19 -7.60
N SER A 295 -40.83 -30.57 -6.98
CA SER A 295 -40.60 -29.33 -6.21
C SER A 295 -41.56 -29.18 -5.02
N LEU A 296 -41.15 -29.65 -3.84
CA LEU A 296 -41.87 -29.44 -2.57
C LEU A 296 -41.00 -28.85 -1.44
N GLU A 297 -39.77 -28.42 -1.70
CA GLU A 297 -38.87 -27.90 -0.65
C GLU A 297 -38.37 -26.45 -0.84
N SER A 298 -38.87 -25.71 -1.83
CA SER A 298 -38.32 -24.37 -2.16
C SER A 298 -39.17 -23.17 -1.70
N SER A 299 -40.26 -23.36 -0.95
CA SER A 299 -41.26 -22.29 -0.68
C SER A 299 -41.07 -21.45 0.60
N GLN A 300 -39.91 -21.47 1.28
CA GLN A 300 -39.77 -20.77 2.57
C GLN A 300 -38.67 -19.69 2.69
N VAL A 301 -38.11 -19.18 1.58
CA VAL A 301 -37.00 -18.20 1.65
C VAL A 301 -37.33 -16.81 1.07
N CYS A 302 -38.47 -16.59 0.44
CA CYS A 302 -38.75 -15.31 -0.23
C CYS A 302 -39.60 -14.34 0.62
N SER A 303 -38.98 -13.60 1.54
CA SER A 303 -39.59 -12.38 2.12
C SER A 303 -38.58 -11.29 2.49
N GLY A 304 -37.50 -11.14 1.73
CA GLY A 304 -36.50 -10.10 1.97
C GLY A 304 -35.78 -9.70 0.70
N LEU A 305 -36.47 -8.99 -0.18
CA LEU A 305 -35.93 -8.49 -1.45
C LEU A 305 -36.37 -7.03 -1.63
N ASP A 306 -35.56 -6.11 -1.10
CA ASP A 306 -35.59 -4.69 -1.45
C ASP A 306 -34.20 -4.01 -1.32
N SER A 307 -33.11 -4.78 -1.24
CA SER A 307 -31.76 -4.20 -1.20
C SER A 307 -30.71 -5.24 -1.60
N LEU A 308 -30.41 -5.36 -2.90
CA LEU A 308 -29.24 -6.12 -3.36
C LEU A 308 -28.53 -5.39 -4.51
N THR A 309 -27.23 -5.18 -4.34
CA THR A 309 -26.27 -4.58 -5.27
C THR A 309 -25.47 -5.66 -6.02
N LEU A 310 -25.62 -5.64 -7.35
CA LEU A 310 -24.69 -5.95 -8.45
C LEU A 310 -23.58 -7.02 -8.44
N SER A 311 -23.43 -7.92 -7.45
CA SER A 311 -22.46 -9.05 -7.54
C SER A 311 -23.03 -10.46 -7.34
N ASP A 312 -24.34 -10.62 -7.13
CA ASP A 312 -24.96 -11.92 -6.84
C ASP A 312 -25.23 -12.85 -8.03
N PHE A 313 -24.65 -12.62 -9.22
CA PHE A 313 -24.96 -13.47 -10.39
C PHE A 313 -23.74 -13.79 -11.26
N SER A 314 -23.19 -15.00 -11.09
CA SER A 314 -22.45 -15.76 -12.10
C SER A 314 -22.58 -17.28 -11.84
N PRO A 315 -22.28 -18.16 -12.81
CA PRO A 315 -23.18 -19.12 -13.44
C PRO A 315 -22.99 -20.52 -12.81
N VAL A 316 -23.10 -20.64 -11.50
CA VAL A 316 -22.53 -21.80 -10.81
C VAL A 316 -23.44 -23.05 -10.83
N ARG A 317 -24.76 -22.94 -11.06
CA ARG A 317 -25.63 -24.13 -10.92
C ARG A 317 -25.63 -25.14 -12.09
N PRO A 318 -25.57 -24.75 -13.38
CA PRO A 318 -25.51 -25.73 -14.48
C PRO A 318 -24.11 -26.35 -14.66
N ALA A 319 -23.04 -25.57 -14.45
CA ALA A 319 -21.66 -26.06 -14.62
C ALA A 319 -21.24 -27.07 -13.55
N LEU A 320 -21.86 -27.06 -12.36
CA LEU A 320 -21.53 -28.00 -11.29
C LEU A 320 -22.01 -29.43 -11.60
N SER A 321 -23.13 -29.61 -12.31
CA SER A 321 -23.71 -30.94 -12.61
C SER A 321 -23.04 -31.68 -13.77
N ALA A 322 -22.28 -30.99 -14.63
CA ALA A 322 -21.55 -31.61 -15.74
C ALA A 322 -20.30 -32.41 -15.28
N PRO A 323 -19.93 -33.52 -15.97
CA PRO A 323 -18.74 -34.31 -15.63
C PRO A 323 -17.44 -33.49 -15.74
N LEU A 324 -16.40 -33.89 -14.99
CA LEU A 324 -15.11 -33.19 -14.96
C LEU A 324 -14.37 -33.33 -16.30
N CYS A 325 -14.06 -32.19 -16.93
CA CYS A 325 -13.13 -32.12 -18.06
C CYS A 325 -11.71 -31.91 -17.53
N VAL A 326 -10.93 -33.00 -17.44
CA VAL A 326 -9.58 -32.95 -16.89
C VAL A 326 -8.58 -32.43 -17.92
N GLN A 327 -7.84 -31.38 -17.56
CA GLN A 327 -6.82 -30.77 -18.41
C GLN A 327 -5.43 -31.21 -17.91
N THR A 328 -4.71 -31.99 -18.72
CA THR A 328 -3.31 -32.34 -18.42
C THR A 328 -2.39 -31.19 -18.84
N THR A 329 -1.62 -30.64 -17.90
CA THR A 329 -0.73 -29.50 -18.18
C THR A 329 0.70 -29.99 -18.46
N GLY A 330 1.30 -29.52 -19.56
CA GLY A 330 2.60 -30.05 -20.05
C GLY A 330 3.85 -29.63 -19.27
N ALA A 331 3.74 -28.87 -18.18
CA ALA A 331 4.89 -28.39 -17.42
C ALA A 331 4.68 -28.57 -15.91
N ALA A 332 5.65 -29.19 -15.22
CA ALA A 332 5.59 -29.43 -13.79
C ALA A 332 5.44 -28.09 -13.02
N PRO A 333 4.33 -27.90 -12.28
CA PRO A 333 4.12 -26.69 -11.49
C PRO A 333 5.21 -26.56 -10.42
N THR A 334 5.82 -25.38 -10.30
CA THR A 334 6.85 -25.04 -9.29
C THR A 334 6.39 -23.83 -8.49
N SER A 335 6.64 -23.81 -7.18
CA SER A 335 6.35 -22.64 -6.34
C SER A 335 7.16 -21.41 -6.77
N SER A 336 6.69 -20.21 -6.45
CA SER A 336 7.45 -18.98 -6.77
C SER A 336 8.81 -18.96 -6.08
N SER A 337 8.89 -19.43 -4.83
CA SER A 337 10.15 -19.53 -4.10
C SER A 337 11.16 -20.49 -4.74
N GLN A 338 10.71 -21.63 -5.29
CA GLN A 338 11.57 -22.56 -6.01
C GLN A 338 11.94 -22.01 -7.39
N TRP A 339 10.99 -21.42 -8.10
CA TRP A 339 11.21 -20.82 -9.41
C TRP A 339 12.20 -19.64 -9.35
N LEU A 340 12.17 -18.86 -8.26
CA LEU A 340 13.14 -17.79 -7.99
C LEU A 340 14.56 -18.32 -7.74
N LYS A 341 14.74 -19.58 -7.33
CA LYS A 341 16.10 -20.16 -7.22
C LYS A 341 16.78 -20.31 -8.57
N SER A 342 16.02 -20.46 -9.66
CA SER A 342 16.55 -20.51 -11.03
C SER A 342 16.42 -19.18 -11.78
N HIS A 343 15.40 -18.37 -11.49
CA HIS A 343 15.09 -17.14 -12.23
C HIS A 343 15.27 -15.84 -11.44
N GLY A 344 15.53 -15.89 -10.13
CA GLY A 344 15.72 -14.71 -9.29
C GLY A 344 17.00 -13.94 -9.60
N LEU A 345 17.15 -12.74 -9.03
CA LEU A 345 18.26 -11.85 -9.36
C LEU A 345 19.63 -12.48 -9.07
N LYS A 346 19.74 -13.19 -7.94
CA LYS A 346 20.97 -13.93 -7.58
C LYS A 346 21.29 -15.04 -8.58
N ALA A 347 20.30 -15.81 -9.01
CA ALA A 347 20.46 -16.89 -9.97
C ALA A 347 20.92 -16.38 -11.34
N GLN A 348 20.37 -15.23 -11.77
CA GLN A 348 20.75 -14.56 -13.01
C GLN A 348 22.07 -13.77 -12.93
N LYS A 349 22.75 -13.79 -11.77
CA LYS A 349 23.96 -13.00 -11.48
C LYS A 349 23.74 -11.49 -11.71
N LEU A 350 22.59 -11.00 -11.26
CA LEU A 350 22.16 -9.61 -11.33
C LEU A 350 22.27 -8.89 -9.97
N ASP A 351 23.00 -9.43 -9.01
CA ASP A 351 23.33 -8.71 -7.79
C ASP A 351 24.30 -7.56 -8.10
N LEU A 352 23.86 -6.33 -7.83
CA LEU A 352 24.62 -5.11 -8.05
C LEU A 352 25.99 -5.16 -7.36
N TYR A 353 26.04 -5.65 -6.12
CA TYR A 353 27.29 -5.66 -5.35
C TYR A 353 28.26 -6.71 -5.88
N GLN A 354 27.75 -7.85 -6.35
CA GLN A 354 28.56 -8.86 -7.01
C GLN A 354 29.14 -8.36 -8.35
N LEU A 355 28.36 -7.57 -9.10
CA LEU A 355 28.80 -6.96 -10.35
C LEU A 355 29.86 -5.87 -10.14
N LEU A 356 29.72 -5.06 -9.09
CA LEU A 356 30.63 -3.96 -8.78
C LEU A 356 31.89 -4.42 -8.03
N ALA A 357 31.86 -5.58 -7.35
CA ALA A 357 32.95 -6.06 -6.49
C ALA A 357 34.32 -6.15 -7.18
N PRO A 358 34.45 -6.65 -8.43
CA PRO A 358 35.74 -6.70 -9.14
C PRO A 358 36.36 -5.32 -9.39
N ASN A 359 35.53 -4.27 -9.40
CA ASN A 359 35.91 -2.90 -9.74
C ASN A 359 35.87 -1.97 -8.51
N ALA A 360 35.73 -2.52 -7.31
CA ALA A 360 35.58 -1.79 -6.06
C ALA A 360 36.87 -1.84 -5.23
N TYR A 361 37.45 -0.65 -4.99
CA TYR A 361 38.70 -0.49 -4.24
C TYR A 361 38.43 0.22 -2.91
N SER A 362 38.94 -0.34 -1.82
CA SER A 362 38.86 0.30 -0.51
C SER A 362 39.86 1.47 -0.43
N PRO A 363 39.47 2.64 0.12
CA PRO A 363 40.39 3.74 0.33
C PRO A 363 41.49 3.33 1.33
N GLN A 364 42.75 3.41 0.91
CA GLN A 364 43.91 3.22 1.80
C GLN A 364 44.39 4.59 2.32
N GLU A 365 44.46 4.71 3.63
CA GLU A 365 45.02 5.87 4.33
C GLU A 365 46.34 5.47 4.99
N THR A 366 47.42 6.18 4.64
CA THR A 366 48.76 5.91 5.19
C THR A 366 49.21 7.12 5.99
N PHE A 367 49.62 6.91 7.24
CA PHE A 367 50.18 7.98 8.05
C PHE A 367 51.63 8.24 7.65
N VAL A 368 51.94 9.47 7.23
CA VAL A 368 53.30 9.87 6.85
C VAL A 368 53.92 10.65 8.01
N PRO A 369 54.86 10.06 8.78
CA PRO A 369 55.37 10.65 10.02
C PRO A 369 56.05 12.00 9.82
N VAL A 370 56.75 12.18 8.70
CA VAL A 370 57.48 13.42 8.37
C VAL A 370 56.54 14.61 8.14
N LEU A 371 55.30 14.36 7.68
CA LEU A 371 54.31 15.41 7.42
C LEU A 371 53.36 15.62 8.61
N GLY A 372 53.41 14.75 9.62
CA GLY A 372 52.47 14.76 10.75
C GLY A 372 51.00 14.57 10.34
N LYS A 373 50.74 14.00 9.15
CA LYS A 373 49.41 13.91 8.53
C LYS A 373 49.15 12.51 7.98
N THR A 374 47.90 12.08 8.09
CA THR A 374 47.39 10.91 7.35
C THR A 374 47.13 11.34 5.92
N VAL A 375 47.77 10.66 4.96
CA VAL A 375 47.65 10.96 3.53
C VAL A 375 46.91 9.81 2.86
N SER A 376 45.83 10.13 2.16
CA SER A 376 45.09 9.20 1.31
C SER A 376 45.69 9.20 -0.11
N SER A 377 45.63 8.04 -0.79
CA SER A 377 46.11 7.93 -2.17
C SER A 377 45.33 8.87 -3.11
N THR A 378 46.04 9.81 -3.75
CA THR A 378 45.48 10.85 -4.64
C THR A 378 45.05 10.33 -6.02
N VAL A 379 45.40 9.10 -6.37
CA VAL A 379 45.09 8.47 -7.67
C VAL A 379 43.59 8.21 -7.82
N HIS A 380 42.86 8.02 -6.70
CA HIS A 380 41.45 7.64 -6.71
C HIS A 380 40.48 8.83 -6.83
N GLU A 381 40.86 10.02 -6.35
CA GLU A 381 39.97 11.18 -6.28
C GLU A 381 39.58 11.73 -7.67
N ARG A 382 40.52 11.64 -8.62
CA ARG A 382 40.41 12.22 -9.97
C ARG A 382 39.86 11.28 -11.07
N VAL A 383 39.75 9.98 -10.82
CA VAL A 383 39.38 8.98 -11.84
C VAL A 383 38.27 8.01 -11.40
N MET A 384 38.07 7.79 -10.11
CA MET A 384 37.09 6.83 -9.58
C MET A 384 35.91 7.53 -8.89
N VAL A 385 34.74 6.89 -8.88
CA VAL A 385 33.52 7.40 -8.21
C VAL A 385 33.40 6.76 -6.84
N GLN A 386 33.09 7.56 -5.81
CA GLN A 386 32.83 7.04 -4.46
C GLN A 386 31.40 6.51 -4.37
N PHE A 387 31.23 5.30 -3.84
CA PHE A 387 29.95 4.62 -3.74
C PHE A 387 29.83 3.93 -2.38
N GLU A 388 28.65 4.00 -1.78
CA GLU A 388 28.35 3.37 -0.50
C GLU A 388 28.02 1.87 -0.70
N TRP A 389 28.79 1.03 -0.03
CA TRP A 389 28.63 -0.43 -0.07
C TRP A 389 27.53 -0.91 0.90
N HIS A 390 27.11 -2.18 0.80
CA HIS A 390 26.01 -2.70 1.63
C HIS A 390 26.29 -2.69 3.15
N ASP A 391 27.56 -2.60 3.55
CA ASP A 391 28.02 -2.50 4.94
C ASP A 391 28.16 -1.04 5.43
N GLY A 392 27.78 -0.07 4.60
CA GLY A 392 27.94 1.37 4.87
C GLY A 392 29.37 1.88 4.67
N THR A 393 30.29 1.06 4.14
CA THR A 393 31.66 1.51 3.80
C THR A 393 31.68 2.23 2.46
N LEU A 394 32.53 3.25 2.33
CA LEU A 394 32.74 3.95 1.06
C LEU A 394 33.82 3.23 0.25
N LYS A 395 33.49 2.80 -0.97
CA LYS A 395 34.43 2.21 -1.93
C LYS A 395 34.59 3.09 -3.16
N ASN A 396 35.80 3.10 -3.72
CA ASN A 396 36.10 3.77 -4.98
C ASN A 396 35.83 2.79 -6.13
N LEU A 397 34.97 3.17 -7.06
CA LEU A 397 34.56 2.36 -8.21
C LEU A 397 35.17 2.86 -9.51
N HIS A 398 35.65 1.92 -10.32
CA HIS A 398 36.09 2.16 -11.68
C HIS A 398 35.29 1.29 -12.66
N VAL A 399 34.22 1.85 -13.23
CA VAL A 399 33.29 1.09 -14.09
C VAL A 399 33.01 1.85 -15.38
N HIS A 400 32.93 1.11 -16.49
CA HIS A 400 32.60 1.69 -17.80
C HIS A 400 31.09 1.90 -17.95
N LEU A 401 30.71 3.09 -18.46
CA LEU A 401 29.32 3.50 -18.69
C LEU A 401 28.49 2.48 -19.52
N PRO A 402 29.00 1.90 -20.63
CA PRO A 402 28.23 0.92 -21.41
C PRO A 402 27.92 -0.38 -20.66
N SER A 403 28.76 -0.77 -19.69
CA SER A 403 28.54 -1.98 -18.89
C SER A 403 27.37 -1.79 -17.91
N LEU A 404 27.24 -0.59 -17.35
CA LEU A 404 26.13 -0.20 -16.46
C LEU A 404 24.82 -0.09 -17.23
N GLN A 405 24.82 0.49 -18.43
CA GLN A 405 23.64 0.55 -19.29
C GLN A 405 23.17 -0.85 -19.73
N LYS A 406 24.10 -1.77 -20.04
CA LYS A 406 23.77 -3.16 -20.34
C LYS A 406 23.17 -3.88 -19.13
N TYR A 407 23.70 -3.62 -17.94
CA TYR A 407 23.16 -4.14 -16.69
C TYR A 407 21.74 -3.62 -16.42
N GLN A 408 21.50 -2.31 -16.56
CA GLN A 408 20.17 -1.70 -16.45
C GLN A 408 19.16 -2.37 -17.38
N LYS A 409 19.51 -2.61 -18.65
CA LYS A 409 18.63 -3.32 -19.60
C LYS A 409 18.31 -4.75 -19.17
N ARG A 410 19.29 -5.50 -18.66
CA ARG A 410 19.06 -6.87 -18.15
C ARG A 410 18.16 -6.89 -16.93
N LEU A 411 18.33 -5.90 -16.06
CA LEU A 411 17.54 -5.78 -14.84
C LEU A 411 16.09 -5.41 -15.14
N VAL A 412 15.85 -4.49 -16.10
CA VAL A 412 14.51 -4.23 -16.62
C VAL A 412 13.88 -5.49 -17.21
N GLY A 413 14.63 -6.27 -18.00
CA GLY A 413 14.14 -7.56 -18.52
C GLY A 413 13.78 -8.59 -17.44
N ALA A 414 14.52 -8.60 -16.31
CA ALA A 414 14.19 -9.46 -15.18
C ALA A 414 12.89 -9.03 -14.48
N VAL A 415 12.66 -7.73 -14.32
CA VAL A 415 11.40 -7.20 -13.76
C VAL A 415 10.20 -7.62 -14.62
N HIS A 416 10.27 -7.50 -15.94
CA HIS A 416 9.20 -7.95 -16.84
C HIS A 416 8.94 -9.47 -16.73
N LEU A 417 9.99 -10.27 -16.47
CA LEU A 417 9.84 -11.71 -16.27
C LEU A 417 9.14 -12.02 -14.94
N PHE A 418 9.36 -11.23 -13.89
CA PHE A 418 8.62 -11.33 -12.63
C PHE A 418 7.17 -10.88 -12.77
N GLU A 419 6.91 -9.76 -13.47
CA GLU A 419 5.55 -9.28 -13.76
C GLU A 419 4.73 -10.33 -14.51
N ARG A 420 5.29 -10.93 -15.56
CA ARG A 420 4.64 -12.04 -16.29
C ARG A 420 4.36 -13.25 -15.41
N ARG A 421 5.19 -13.50 -14.39
CA ARG A 421 4.98 -14.60 -13.43
C ARG A 421 3.84 -14.26 -12.45
N VAL A 422 3.72 -13.01 -12.02
CA VAL A 422 2.58 -12.54 -11.20
C VAL A 422 1.29 -12.61 -12.01
N GLU A 423 1.30 -12.16 -13.26
CA GLU A 423 0.16 -12.27 -14.17
C GLU A 423 -0.25 -13.72 -14.41
N TRP A 424 0.72 -14.65 -14.49
CA TRP A 424 0.45 -16.08 -14.58
C TRP A 424 -0.24 -16.63 -13.32
N LEU A 425 0.18 -16.21 -12.12
CA LEU A 425 -0.48 -16.60 -10.86
C LEU A 425 -1.89 -16.00 -10.72
N ASN A 426 -2.11 -14.82 -11.30
CA ASN A 426 -3.39 -14.13 -11.30
C ASN A 426 -4.30 -14.54 -12.47
N ARG A 427 -3.93 -15.56 -13.24
CA ARG A 427 -4.75 -16.03 -14.36
C ARG A 427 -6.01 -16.74 -13.83
N THR A 428 -7.16 -16.42 -14.44
CA THR A 428 -8.48 -16.99 -14.09
C THR A 428 -8.41 -18.52 -14.11
N GLY A 429 -8.69 -19.16 -12.96
CA GLY A 429 -8.63 -20.61 -12.78
C GLY A 429 -8.27 -21.02 -11.34
N SER A 430 -7.89 -22.28 -11.15
CA SER A 430 -7.56 -22.86 -9.84
C SER A 430 -6.35 -22.21 -9.15
N GLN A 431 -5.43 -21.61 -9.92
CA GLN A 431 -4.22 -20.96 -9.41
C GLN A 431 -4.53 -19.70 -8.60
N GLN A 432 -5.64 -19.03 -8.92
CA GLN A 432 -6.10 -17.87 -8.17
C GLN A 432 -6.57 -18.24 -6.76
N ILE A 433 -7.10 -19.46 -6.59
CA ILE A 433 -7.76 -19.92 -5.36
C ILE A 433 -6.82 -20.74 -4.48
N TRP A 434 -6.04 -21.63 -5.09
CA TRP A 434 -5.18 -22.60 -4.39
C TRP A 434 -3.69 -22.26 -4.51
N GLY A 435 -3.34 -21.25 -5.32
CA GLY A 435 -1.98 -21.06 -5.75
C GLY A 435 -1.50 -22.21 -6.65
N THR A 436 -0.18 -22.35 -6.75
CA THR A 436 0.44 -23.45 -7.51
C THR A 436 0.60 -24.68 -6.62
N VAL A 437 -0.15 -25.76 -6.89
CA VAL A 437 -0.01 -27.06 -6.22
C VAL A 437 1.13 -27.84 -6.85
N TYR A 438 2.23 -28.06 -6.12
CA TYR A 438 3.45 -28.67 -6.68
C TYR A 438 3.84 -29.99 -6.00
N GLU A 439 3.26 -30.30 -4.84
CA GLU A 439 3.46 -31.58 -4.15
C GLU A 439 2.87 -32.75 -4.94
N GLN A 440 3.45 -33.94 -4.75
CA GLN A 440 3.05 -35.16 -5.47
C GLN A 440 1.94 -35.92 -4.75
N ARG A 441 1.91 -35.84 -3.41
CA ARG A 441 0.83 -36.36 -2.57
C ARG A 441 0.04 -35.19 -1.98
N VAL A 442 -1.22 -35.04 -2.35
CA VAL A 442 -2.02 -33.83 -2.02
C VAL A 442 -3.23 -34.21 -1.16
N GLN A 443 -3.37 -33.58 0.00
CA GLN A 443 -4.59 -33.66 0.82
C GLN A 443 -5.25 -32.31 0.90
N VAL A 444 -6.56 -32.28 0.69
CA VAL A 444 -7.35 -31.05 0.72
C VAL A 444 -8.31 -31.09 1.91
N LEU A 445 -8.20 -30.12 2.81
CA LEU A 445 -9.13 -29.89 3.91
C LEU A 445 -10.12 -28.81 3.49
N LEU A 446 -11.41 -29.16 3.46
CA LEU A 446 -12.49 -28.26 3.10
C LEU A 446 -13.36 -27.93 4.31
N ASP A 447 -13.46 -26.65 4.65
CA ASP A 447 -14.34 -26.14 5.70
C ASP A 447 -15.79 -26.05 5.19
N MET A 448 -16.64 -26.97 5.63
CA MET A 448 -18.09 -26.98 5.35
C MET A 448 -18.89 -26.68 6.62
N SER A 449 -18.39 -25.77 7.46
CA SER A 449 -19.12 -25.29 8.64
C SER A 449 -20.37 -24.50 8.26
N GLY A 450 -21.32 -24.37 9.18
CA GLY A 450 -22.56 -23.61 8.98
C GLY A 450 -22.34 -22.12 8.66
N MET A 451 -21.16 -21.58 8.97
CA MET A 451 -20.78 -20.20 8.59
C MET A 451 -20.48 -20.06 7.09
N ASN A 452 -20.30 -21.18 6.38
CA ASN A 452 -19.98 -21.23 4.95
C ASN A 452 -21.19 -21.52 4.06
N VAL A 453 -22.41 -21.50 4.59
CA VAL A 453 -23.64 -21.73 3.81
C VAL A 453 -23.74 -20.75 2.64
N HIS A 454 -23.43 -19.48 2.86
CA HIS A 454 -23.42 -18.46 1.79
C HIS A 454 -22.28 -18.63 0.78
N TYR A 455 -21.22 -19.34 1.16
CA TYR A 455 -20.02 -19.56 0.33
C TYR A 455 -19.94 -20.96 -0.27
N GLN A 456 -20.96 -21.81 -0.06
CA GLN A 456 -20.96 -23.21 -0.50
C GLN A 456 -20.70 -23.35 -2.01
N LEU A 457 -21.32 -22.52 -2.83
CA LEU A 457 -21.11 -22.53 -4.29
C LEU A 457 -19.68 -22.14 -4.67
N HIS A 458 -19.08 -21.18 -3.95
CA HIS A 458 -17.68 -20.77 -4.15
C HIS A 458 -16.71 -21.89 -3.78
N LEU A 459 -16.95 -22.56 -2.64
CA LEU A 459 -16.16 -23.70 -2.21
C LEU A 459 -16.26 -24.88 -3.19
N GLN A 460 -17.46 -25.16 -3.72
CA GLN A 460 -17.65 -26.19 -4.73
C GLN A 460 -16.95 -25.84 -6.05
N HIS A 461 -17.03 -24.59 -6.50
CA HIS A 461 -16.30 -24.13 -7.69
C HIS A 461 -14.78 -24.20 -7.50
N ALA A 462 -14.27 -23.80 -6.33
CA ALA A 462 -12.87 -23.92 -5.96
C ALA A 462 -12.38 -25.38 -6.04
N MET A 463 -13.17 -26.32 -5.54
CA MET A 463 -12.82 -27.74 -5.61
C MET A 463 -12.90 -28.29 -7.04
N ARG A 464 -13.90 -27.90 -7.83
CA ARG A 464 -14.05 -28.31 -9.23
C ARG A 464 -12.83 -27.90 -10.06
N THR A 465 -12.43 -26.63 -9.97
CA THR A 465 -11.27 -26.11 -10.71
C THR A 465 -9.98 -26.80 -10.29
N LEU A 466 -9.78 -27.07 -8.99
CA LEU A 466 -8.63 -27.81 -8.49
C LEU A 466 -8.54 -29.23 -9.06
N LEU A 467 -9.67 -29.95 -9.07
CA LEU A 467 -9.78 -31.32 -9.61
C LEU A 467 -9.51 -31.36 -11.12
N GLN A 468 -9.98 -30.35 -11.87
CA GLN A 468 -9.84 -30.29 -13.33
C GLN A 468 -8.43 -29.88 -13.79
N GLU A 469 -7.80 -28.95 -13.10
CA GLU A 469 -6.59 -28.28 -13.60
C GLU A 469 -5.28 -28.70 -12.94
N GLN A 470 -5.27 -29.04 -11.64
CA GLN A 470 -4.02 -29.22 -10.88
C GLN A 470 -3.83 -30.60 -10.25
N LEU A 471 -4.91 -31.35 -10.01
CA LEU A 471 -4.83 -32.67 -9.37
C LEU A 471 -4.57 -33.83 -10.34
N ALA A 472 -4.81 -33.64 -11.64
CA ALA A 472 -4.64 -34.68 -12.66
C ALA A 472 -3.19 -35.18 -12.77
N ASP A 473 -2.23 -34.25 -12.70
CA ASP A 473 -0.79 -34.51 -12.89
C ASP A 473 -0.10 -34.95 -11.56
N LYS A 474 -0.86 -35.37 -10.54
CA LYS A 474 -0.34 -35.78 -9.22
C LYS A 474 -0.21 -37.30 -9.09
N HIS A 475 0.45 -37.75 -8.02
CA HIS A 475 0.59 -39.19 -7.76
C HIS A 475 -0.60 -39.73 -6.98
N SER A 476 -0.97 -39.05 -5.88
CA SER A 476 -2.10 -39.45 -5.04
C SER A 476 -2.76 -38.25 -4.37
N PHE A 477 -4.07 -38.34 -4.15
CA PHE A 477 -4.85 -37.31 -3.49
C PHE A 477 -5.89 -37.87 -2.51
N ASN A 478 -6.34 -37.02 -1.58
CA ASN A 478 -7.51 -37.27 -0.75
C ASN A 478 -8.19 -35.94 -0.38
N VAL A 479 -9.48 -35.98 -0.09
CA VAL A 479 -10.27 -34.83 0.35
C VAL A 479 -10.88 -35.13 1.71
N ILE A 480 -10.72 -34.21 2.66
CA ILE A 480 -11.26 -34.28 4.01
C ILE A 480 -12.15 -33.07 4.21
N VAL A 481 -13.43 -33.29 4.47
CA VAL A 481 -14.36 -32.22 4.80
C VAL A 481 -14.55 -32.16 6.31
N PHE A 482 -14.58 -30.95 6.85
CA PHE A 482 -14.79 -30.76 8.29
C PHE A 482 -15.79 -29.65 8.59
N GLY A 483 -16.56 -29.88 9.66
CA GLY A 483 -17.42 -28.92 10.32
C GLY A 483 -17.33 -29.17 11.82
N SER A 484 -18.45 -29.50 12.48
CA SER A 484 -18.40 -30.08 13.84
C SER A 484 -17.72 -31.44 13.84
N ASP A 485 -18.04 -32.25 12.82
CA ASP A 485 -17.48 -33.57 12.59
C ASP A 485 -16.52 -33.54 11.39
N VAL A 486 -15.59 -34.49 11.35
CA VAL A 486 -14.62 -34.65 10.26
C VAL A 486 -14.99 -35.89 9.45
N LYS A 487 -15.13 -35.73 8.13
CA LYS A 487 -15.48 -36.81 7.20
C LYS A 487 -14.45 -36.86 6.07
N PRO A 488 -13.56 -37.87 6.03
CA PRO A 488 -12.71 -38.11 4.87
C PRO A 488 -13.52 -38.75 3.73
N TRP A 489 -13.21 -38.43 2.47
CA TRP A 489 -13.81 -39.09 1.30
C TRP A 489 -13.39 -40.56 1.21
N GLN A 490 -12.09 -40.81 1.43
CA GLN A 490 -11.48 -42.14 1.50
C GLN A 490 -10.59 -42.25 2.74
N GLU A 491 -10.47 -43.44 3.33
CA GLU A 491 -9.62 -43.67 4.52
C GLU A 491 -8.11 -43.55 4.22
N LYS A 492 -7.72 -43.66 2.95
CA LYS A 492 -6.33 -43.54 2.49
C LYS A 492 -6.26 -42.73 1.20
N MET A 493 -5.10 -42.15 0.92
CA MET A 493 -4.85 -41.48 -0.35
C MET A 493 -4.99 -42.43 -1.54
N VAL A 494 -5.70 -41.98 -2.57
CA VAL A 494 -5.93 -42.73 -3.81
C VAL A 494 -5.20 -42.09 -4.99
N PRO A 495 -4.87 -42.84 -6.07
CA PRO A 495 -4.27 -42.25 -7.26
C PRO A 495 -5.22 -41.27 -7.96
N SER A 496 -4.68 -40.22 -8.58
CA SER A 496 -5.44 -39.20 -9.32
C SER A 496 -5.88 -39.65 -10.71
N THR A 497 -6.58 -40.79 -10.78
CA THR A 497 -7.25 -41.23 -12.02
C THR A 497 -8.49 -40.38 -12.28
N HIS A 498 -8.90 -40.27 -13.55
CA HIS A 498 -10.11 -39.53 -13.94
C HIS A 498 -11.36 -40.02 -13.19
N GLU A 499 -11.49 -41.36 -13.02
CA GLU A 499 -12.57 -41.99 -12.27
C GLU A 499 -12.60 -41.57 -10.79
N ASN A 500 -11.43 -41.55 -10.13
CA ASN A 500 -11.33 -41.15 -8.73
C ASN A 500 -11.61 -39.65 -8.55
N LEU A 501 -11.15 -38.81 -9.47
CA LEU A 501 -11.44 -37.36 -9.45
C LEU A 501 -12.94 -37.11 -9.64
N GLN A 502 -13.59 -37.82 -10.56
CA GLN A 502 -15.03 -37.72 -10.78
C GLN A 502 -15.84 -38.22 -9.58
N ALA A 503 -15.43 -39.33 -8.95
CA ALA A 503 -16.09 -39.85 -7.76
C ALA A 503 -15.94 -38.92 -6.55
N ALA A 504 -14.77 -38.29 -6.38
CA ALA A 504 -14.56 -37.25 -5.38
C ALA A 504 -15.45 -36.03 -5.63
N TRP A 505 -15.63 -35.63 -6.89
CA TRP A 505 -16.51 -34.53 -7.26
C TRP A 505 -17.97 -34.80 -6.92
N LEU A 506 -18.50 -35.95 -7.32
CA LEU A 506 -19.88 -36.34 -7.01
C LEU A 506 -20.13 -36.38 -5.49
N TRP A 507 -19.14 -36.83 -4.72
CA TRP A 507 -19.22 -36.81 -3.26
C TRP A 507 -19.29 -35.39 -2.71
N ILE A 508 -18.45 -34.45 -3.19
CA ILE A 508 -18.46 -33.04 -2.76
C ILE A 508 -19.79 -32.35 -3.07
N GLN A 509 -20.41 -32.67 -4.21
CA GLN A 509 -21.70 -32.09 -4.60
C GLN A 509 -22.83 -32.46 -3.64
N ALA A 510 -22.77 -33.65 -3.03
CA ALA A 510 -23.77 -34.14 -2.09
C ALA A 510 -23.59 -33.62 -0.65
N LEU A 511 -22.60 -32.75 -0.39
CA LEU A 511 -22.31 -32.24 0.95
C LEU A 511 -23.06 -30.93 1.25
N GLU A 512 -23.55 -30.83 2.48
CA GLU A 512 -24.20 -29.63 3.03
C GLU A 512 -23.34 -28.96 4.10
N CYS A 513 -23.40 -27.62 4.18
CA CYS A 513 -22.68 -26.83 5.18
C CYS A 513 -23.42 -26.86 6.53
N VAL A 514 -22.91 -27.57 7.54
CA VAL A 514 -23.57 -27.73 8.85
C VAL A 514 -22.55 -27.79 10.00
N GLY A 515 -22.90 -27.22 11.15
CA GLY A 515 -22.11 -27.33 12.39
C GLY A 515 -21.06 -26.22 12.60
N GLY A 516 -20.20 -26.39 13.60
CA GLY A 516 -19.10 -25.49 13.95
C GLY A 516 -17.83 -25.73 13.10
N ARG A 517 -16.69 -25.15 13.49
CA ARG A 517 -15.38 -25.30 12.83
C ARG A 517 -14.37 -26.04 13.71
N ASN A 518 -14.29 -27.36 13.55
CA ASN A 518 -13.31 -28.19 14.26
C ASN A 518 -12.04 -28.47 13.43
N THR A 519 -11.27 -27.42 13.18
CA THR A 519 -10.03 -27.51 12.37
C THR A 519 -8.98 -28.41 13.03
N LEU A 520 -8.90 -28.45 14.36
CA LEU A 520 -7.93 -29.30 15.06
C LEU A 520 -8.20 -30.80 14.82
N ALA A 521 -9.46 -31.23 14.85
CA ALA A 521 -9.81 -32.61 14.53
C ALA A 521 -9.51 -32.94 13.07
N ALA A 522 -9.76 -32.01 12.15
CA ALA A 522 -9.46 -32.18 10.73
C ALA A 522 -7.94 -32.34 10.49
N LEU A 523 -7.13 -31.51 11.14
CA LEU A 523 -5.68 -31.60 11.09
C LEU A 523 -5.15 -32.89 11.72
N ARG A 524 -5.73 -33.36 12.84
CA ARG A 524 -5.39 -34.67 13.43
C ARG A 524 -5.69 -35.80 12.47
N CYS A 525 -6.89 -35.83 11.89
CA CYS A 525 -7.29 -36.85 10.93
C CYS A 525 -6.35 -36.88 9.71
N ALA A 526 -5.95 -35.72 9.20
CA ALA A 526 -4.99 -35.64 8.11
C ALA A 526 -3.58 -36.09 8.53
N LEU A 527 -3.08 -35.65 9.68
CA LEU A 527 -1.68 -35.84 10.09
C LEU A 527 -1.40 -37.20 10.75
N GLU A 528 -2.41 -37.92 11.22
CA GLU A 528 -2.27 -39.21 11.92
C GLU A 528 -2.30 -40.44 10.97
N GLU A 529 -2.37 -40.25 9.65
CA GLU A 529 -2.24 -41.36 8.69
C GLU A 529 -0.88 -42.10 8.82
N ASP A 530 -0.95 -43.43 8.92
CA ASP A 530 0.18 -44.35 9.14
C ASP A 530 1.24 -44.28 8.02
N GLU A 531 2.50 -43.99 8.39
CA GLU A 531 3.68 -43.94 7.49
C GLU A 531 4.08 -45.34 6.98
N ARG A 532 3.30 -45.89 6.05
CA ARG A 532 3.67 -47.09 5.29
C ARG A 532 3.53 -46.80 3.80
N ASP A 533 4.41 -45.96 3.25
CA ASP A 533 4.98 -46.12 1.90
C ASP A 533 5.75 -44.88 1.41
N ASP A 534 6.96 -45.14 0.90
CA ASP A 534 7.93 -44.29 0.18
C ASP A 534 8.18 -42.86 0.68
N SER A 535 9.23 -42.74 1.50
CA SER A 535 9.76 -41.50 2.10
C SER A 535 10.36 -40.49 1.11
N SER A 536 10.17 -40.65 -0.21
CA SER A 536 10.82 -39.80 -1.23
C SER A 536 9.91 -38.74 -1.86
N LEU A 537 8.59 -38.84 -1.72
CA LEU A 537 7.64 -37.90 -2.34
C LEU A 537 7.22 -36.79 -1.37
N THR A 538 7.09 -35.56 -1.87
CA THR A 538 6.63 -34.42 -1.07
C THR A 538 5.12 -34.51 -0.82
N ARG A 539 4.71 -34.28 0.44
CA ARG A 539 3.31 -34.28 0.87
C ARG A 539 2.84 -32.84 1.13
N GLY A 540 1.74 -32.45 0.51
CA GLY A 540 1.13 -31.13 0.63
C GLY A 540 -0.26 -31.21 1.22
N LEU A 541 -0.51 -30.42 2.25
CA LEU A 541 -1.80 -30.28 2.92
C LEU A 541 -2.37 -28.91 2.61
N TYR A 542 -3.57 -28.85 2.03
CA TYR A 542 -4.21 -27.61 1.56
C TYR A 542 -5.50 -27.36 2.32
N LEU A 543 -5.52 -26.35 3.19
CA LEU A 543 -6.69 -25.98 3.99
C LEU A 543 -7.41 -24.80 3.36
N LEU A 544 -8.67 -24.98 2.95
CA LEU A 544 -9.55 -23.90 2.52
C LEU A 544 -10.57 -23.59 3.61
N THR A 545 -10.55 -22.36 4.13
CA THR A 545 -11.44 -21.90 5.21
C THR A 545 -11.82 -20.43 5.03
N THR A 546 -12.89 -20.00 5.71
CA THR A 546 -13.38 -18.61 5.69
C THR A 546 -13.12 -17.86 6.99
N GLY A 547 -12.62 -18.56 8.02
CA GLY A 547 -12.47 -17.98 9.35
C GLY A 547 -11.48 -18.75 10.22
N VAL A 548 -11.32 -18.29 11.46
CA VAL A 548 -10.47 -18.98 12.44
C VAL A 548 -11.10 -20.30 12.91
N PRO A 549 -10.29 -21.29 13.35
CA PRO A 549 -10.77 -22.46 14.08
C PRO A 549 -11.55 -22.09 15.34
N ASP A 550 -12.53 -22.89 15.74
CA ASP A 550 -13.23 -22.71 17.03
C ASP A 550 -12.31 -23.06 18.23
N GLN A 551 -11.23 -23.79 17.98
CA GLN A 551 -10.22 -24.12 18.99
C GLN A 551 -9.21 -22.97 19.13
N HIS A 552 -8.66 -22.80 20.33
CA HIS A 552 -7.65 -21.77 20.60
C HIS A 552 -6.45 -21.88 19.64
N MET A 553 -6.18 -20.82 18.88
CA MET A 553 -5.20 -20.80 17.78
C MET A 553 -3.82 -21.28 18.22
N VAL A 554 -3.36 -20.88 19.42
CA VAL A 554 -2.04 -21.28 19.94
C VAL A 554 -1.91 -22.80 20.07
N SER A 555 -2.98 -23.50 20.44
CA SER A 555 -2.98 -24.96 20.56
C SER A 555 -2.91 -25.64 19.20
N VAL A 556 -3.60 -25.09 18.19
CA VAL A 556 -3.59 -25.58 16.81
C VAL A 556 -2.22 -25.37 16.18
N THR A 557 -1.67 -24.15 16.29
CA THR A 557 -0.34 -23.82 15.77
C THR A 557 0.76 -24.64 16.43
N ALA A 558 0.69 -24.86 17.75
CA ALA A 558 1.66 -25.70 18.45
C ALA A 558 1.66 -27.14 17.91
N TYR A 559 0.47 -27.74 17.76
CA TYR A 559 0.32 -29.09 17.21
C TYR A 559 0.85 -29.21 15.78
N VAL A 560 0.52 -28.25 14.90
CA VAL A 560 1.02 -28.21 13.52
C VAL A 560 2.54 -28.08 13.49
N SER A 561 3.11 -27.17 14.29
CA SER A 561 4.56 -26.96 14.33
C SER A 561 5.33 -28.20 14.79
N GLU A 562 4.79 -28.95 15.75
CA GLU A 562 5.39 -30.19 16.24
C GLU A 562 5.39 -31.27 15.16
N ARG A 563 4.24 -31.46 14.49
CA ARG A 563 4.09 -32.53 13.49
C ARG A 563 4.82 -32.21 12.19
N CYS A 564 4.65 -31.01 11.64
CA CYS A 564 5.29 -30.61 10.38
C CYS A 564 6.82 -30.44 10.49
N SER A 565 7.38 -30.31 11.70
CA SER A 565 8.85 -30.29 11.88
C SER A 565 9.51 -31.66 11.68
N THR A 566 8.75 -32.73 11.86
CA THR A 566 9.27 -34.11 11.84
C THR A 566 9.10 -34.82 10.49
N THR A 567 8.15 -34.35 9.67
CA THR A 567 7.76 -34.94 8.38
C THR A 567 8.00 -33.99 7.21
N ASN A 568 8.27 -34.49 6.00
CA ASN A 568 8.32 -33.66 4.76
C ASN A 568 6.91 -33.23 4.29
N LEU A 569 6.16 -32.59 5.19
CA LEU A 569 4.78 -32.14 4.98
C LEU A 569 4.70 -30.63 5.06
N ASN A 570 4.06 -30.01 4.06
CA ASN A 570 3.81 -28.57 4.04
C ASN A 570 2.31 -28.30 4.20
N LEU A 571 1.93 -27.45 5.16
CA LEU A 571 0.54 -26.99 5.34
C LEU A 571 0.34 -25.63 4.66
N HIS A 572 -0.39 -25.63 3.55
CA HIS A 572 -0.86 -24.44 2.85
C HIS A 572 -2.25 -24.06 3.34
N VAL A 573 -2.49 -22.77 3.55
CA VAL A 573 -3.77 -22.24 4.03
C VAL A 573 -4.29 -21.19 3.05
N CYS A 574 -5.49 -21.43 2.55
CA CYS A 574 -6.27 -20.56 1.68
C CYS A 574 -7.44 -19.97 2.49
N LEU A 575 -7.44 -18.66 2.68
CA LEU A 575 -8.51 -17.90 3.33
C LEU A 575 -9.41 -17.26 2.27
N PHE A 576 -10.70 -17.54 2.32
CA PHE A 576 -11.72 -16.86 1.52
C PHE A 576 -12.57 -15.94 2.39
N THR A 577 -12.69 -14.66 2.03
CA THR A 577 -13.53 -13.69 2.75
C THR A 577 -14.44 -12.94 1.78
N GLY A 578 -15.75 -12.90 2.05
CA GLY A 578 -16.69 -12.04 1.30
C GLY A 578 -16.52 -10.55 1.62
N GLU A 579 -17.00 -9.67 0.74
CA GLU A 579 -16.81 -8.22 0.88
C GLU A 579 -17.78 -7.57 1.87
N GLU A 580 -19.02 -8.03 1.99
CA GLU A 580 -20.04 -7.40 2.83
C GLU A 580 -19.94 -7.72 4.33
N ASP A 581 -19.98 -6.66 5.16
CA ASP A 581 -20.25 -6.75 6.59
C ASP A 581 -21.74 -7.08 6.81
N THR A 582 -22.11 -8.34 6.59
CA THR A 582 -23.44 -8.81 7.00
C THR A 582 -23.48 -8.89 8.53
N ALA A 583 -24.15 -7.90 9.12
CA ALA A 583 -24.43 -7.74 10.55
C ALA A 583 -25.36 -8.83 11.15
N ARG A 584 -25.25 -10.10 10.72
CA ARG A 584 -26.14 -11.19 11.16
C ARG A 584 -25.47 -12.36 11.86
N CYS A 585 -24.15 -12.37 12.02
CA CYS A 585 -23.48 -13.33 12.89
C CYS A 585 -22.31 -12.66 13.64
N PRO A 586 -22.25 -12.72 14.98
CA PRO A 586 -21.09 -12.23 15.71
C PRO A 586 -19.86 -13.09 15.37
N PRO A 587 -18.72 -12.51 14.97
CA PRO A 587 -17.51 -13.28 14.72
C PRO A 587 -16.98 -13.84 16.06
N PRO A 588 -16.61 -15.13 16.13
CA PRO A 588 -15.98 -15.67 17.32
C PRO A 588 -14.52 -15.20 17.40
N HIS A 589 -14.17 -14.65 18.55
CA HIS A 589 -12.82 -14.53 19.13
C HIS A 589 -11.70 -13.74 18.41
N TYR A 590 -11.92 -13.10 17.24
CA TYR A 590 -10.97 -12.12 16.68
C TYR A 590 -11.67 -10.91 16.05
N THR A 591 -11.10 -9.73 16.30
CA THR A 591 -11.75 -8.41 16.21
C THR A 591 -11.72 -7.77 14.81
N THR A 592 -10.98 -8.29 13.83
CA THR A 592 -11.01 -7.81 12.42
C THR A 592 -10.59 -8.89 11.39
N ARG A 593 -11.01 -8.75 10.12
CA ARG A 593 -10.60 -9.66 9.00
C ARG A 593 -9.08 -9.80 8.86
N THR A 594 -8.33 -8.74 9.12
CA THR A 594 -6.85 -8.74 9.06
C THR A 594 -6.19 -9.52 10.21
N GLU A 595 -6.83 -9.57 11.39
CA GLU A 595 -6.35 -10.39 12.51
C GLU A 595 -6.55 -11.87 12.22
N THR A 596 -7.69 -12.25 11.65
CA THR A 596 -7.96 -13.60 11.16
C THR A 596 -6.93 -14.03 10.11
N ALA A 597 -6.66 -13.18 9.11
CA ALA A 597 -5.64 -13.44 8.09
C ALA A 597 -4.25 -13.61 8.72
N ARG A 598 -3.86 -12.75 9.66
CA ARG A 598 -2.56 -12.85 10.37
C ARG A 598 -2.42 -14.14 11.18
N ALA A 599 -3.50 -14.57 11.84
CA ALA A 599 -3.49 -15.80 12.64
C ALA A 599 -3.37 -17.05 11.75
N LEU A 600 -4.10 -17.10 10.63
CA LEU A 600 -4.02 -18.18 9.65
C LEU A 600 -2.70 -18.18 8.87
N SER A 601 -2.14 -17.00 8.57
CA SER A 601 -0.80 -16.84 8.00
C SER A 601 0.26 -17.44 8.94
N SER A 602 0.18 -17.11 10.23
CA SER A 602 1.07 -17.68 11.26
C SER A 602 0.94 -19.22 11.35
N LEU A 603 -0.27 -19.75 11.17
CA LEU A 603 -0.52 -21.20 11.13
C LEU A 603 0.12 -21.86 9.90
N ALA A 604 -0.01 -21.26 8.72
CA ALA A 604 0.61 -21.76 7.49
C ALA A 604 2.14 -21.79 7.59
N HIS A 605 2.74 -20.71 8.12
CA HIS A 605 4.19 -20.62 8.31
C HIS A 605 4.71 -21.60 9.38
N ALA A 606 3.94 -21.85 10.44
CA ALA A 606 4.27 -22.88 11.43
C ALA A 606 4.29 -24.30 10.83
N GLY A 607 3.51 -24.54 9.78
CA GLY A 607 3.46 -25.78 9.04
C GLY A 607 4.36 -25.84 7.79
N ASN A 608 5.37 -24.97 7.68
CA ASN A 608 6.29 -24.87 6.53
C ASN A 608 5.61 -24.68 5.16
N GLY A 609 4.36 -24.22 5.14
CA GLY A 609 3.64 -23.97 3.89
C GLY A 609 3.46 -22.50 3.59
N ARG A 610 2.39 -22.18 2.86
CA ARG A 610 2.13 -20.86 2.26
C ARG A 610 0.74 -20.39 2.63
N PHE A 611 0.61 -19.08 2.79
CA PHE A 611 -0.65 -18.41 2.98
C PHE A 611 -1.13 -17.73 1.70
N LEU A 612 -2.41 -17.89 1.41
CA LEU A 612 -3.12 -17.22 0.33
C LEU A 612 -4.44 -16.69 0.89
N TRP A 613 -4.69 -15.40 0.70
CA TRP A 613 -5.92 -14.74 1.08
C TRP A 613 -6.57 -14.14 -0.16
N MET A 614 -7.82 -14.53 -0.40
CA MET A 614 -8.63 -14.07 -1.51
C MET A 614 -9.98 -13.53 -1.04
N THR A 615 -10.47 -12.55 -1.81
CA THR A 615 -11.82 -12.00 -1.78
C THR A 615 -12.53 -12.29 -3.10
N GLU A 616 -13.80 -11.92 -3.20
CA GLU A 616 -14.58 -11.97 -4.44
C GLU A 616 -13.93 -11.15 -5.57
N THR A 617 -13.22 -10.07 -5.23
CA THR A 617 -12.53 -9.19 -6.18
C THR A 617 -11.12 -9.65 -6.58
N GLY A 618 -10.55 -10.65 -5.90
CA GLY A 618 -9.25 -11.23 -6.26
C GLY A 618 -8.36 -11.60 -5.08
N ILE A 619 -7.07 -11.75 -5.35
CA ILE A 619 -6.07 -12.09 -4.32
C ILE A 619 -5.73 -10.81 -3.54
N VAL A 620 -5.95 -10.83 -2.23
CA VAL A 620 -5.61 -9.74 -1.30
C VAL A 620 -4.16 -9.88 -0.82
N GLU A 621 -3.78 -11.08 -0.41
CA GLU A 621 -2.44 -11.38 0.10
C GLU A 621 -2.01 -12.77 -0.37
N SER A 622 -0.75 -12.90 -0.79
CA SER A 622 -0.18 -14.17 -1.21
C SER A 622 1.31 -14.18 -0.93
N ASP A 623 1.79 -15.23 -0.25
CA ASP A 623 3.22 -15.41 0.00
C ASP A 623 4.02 -15.54 -1.31
N ASP A 624 3.45 -16.20 -2.32
CA ASP A 624 4.11 -16.40 -3.61
C ASP A 624 4.23 -15.09 -4.42
N ILE A 625 3.20 -14.22 -4.35
CA ILE A 625 3.24 -12.91 -5.00
C ILE A 625 4.15 -11.96 -4.22
N SER A 626 4.08 -11.97 -2.89
CA SER A 626 4.94 -11.16 -2.03
C SER A 626 6.43 -11.42 -2.27
N ALA A 627 6.83 -12.69 -2.41
CA ALA A 627 8.20 -13.05 -2.73
C ALA A 627 8.67 -12.51 -4.10
N LEU A 628 7.77 -12.46 -5.10
CA LEU A 628 8.07 -11.87 -6.40
C LEU A 628 8.18 -10.34 -6.33
N ILE A 629 7.30 -9.69 -5.57
CA ILE A 629 7.33 -8.23 -5.34
C ILE A 629 8.63 -7.84 -4.61
N GLU A 630 9.06 -8.58 -3.60
CA GLU A 630 10.34 -8.31 -2.91
C GLU A 630 11.54 -8.38 -3.88
N GLU A 631 11.59 -9.37 -4.78
CA GLU A 631 12.64 -9.44 -5.81
C GLU A 631 12.52 -8.28 -6.82
N MET A 632 11.33 -7.83 -7.18
CA MET A 632 11.14 -6.63 -8.01
C MET A 632 11.60 -5.35 -7.30
N GLU A 633 11.29 -5.16 -6.02
CA GLU A 633 11.74 -4.00 -5.23
C GLU A 633 13.27 -3.96 -5.11
N THR A 634 13.89 -5.11 -4.88
CA THR A 634 15.36 -5.20 -4.87
C THR A 634 15.97 -4.86 -6.23
N ALA A 635 15.34 -5.28 -7.33
CA ALA A 635 15.73 -4.88 -8.68
C ALA A 635 15.64 -3.36 -8.85
N VAL A 636 14.52 -2.73 -8.47
CA VAL A 636 14.32 -1.27 -8.55
C VAL A 636 15.36 -0.52 -7.72
N ASN A 637 15.67 -0.99 -6.51
CA ASN A 637 16.74 -0.41 -5.68
C ASN A 637 18.11 -0.49 -6.38
N TYR A 638 18.44 -1.63 -6.98
CA TYR A 638 19.68 -1.77 -7.76
C TYR A 638 19.69 -0.87 -9.00
N TYR A 639 18.56 -0.70 -9.68
CA TYR A 639 18.42 0.23 -10.80
C TYR A 639 18.69 1.67 -10.37
N GLN A 640 18.07 2.11 -9.27
CA GLN A 640 18.23 3.46 -8.73
C GLN A 640 19.68 3.75 -8.34
N LYS A 641 20.32 2.84 -7.59
CA LYS A 641 21.75 2.96 -7.24
C LYS A 641 22.66 2.99 -8.47
N CYS A 642 22.32 2.20 -9.50
CA CYS A 642 23.04 2.22 -10.76
C CYS A 642 22.85 3.56 -11.49
N SER A 643 21.64 4.15 -11.46
CA SER A 643 21.35 5.45 -12.06
C SER A 643 22.11 6.58 -11.38
N GLU A 644 22.12 6.61 -10.04
CA GLU A 644 22.89 7.58 -9.26
C GLU A 644 24.40 7.50 -9.58
N LEU A 645 24.90 6.27 -9.79
CA LEU A 645 26.29 6.03 -10.17
C LEU A 645 26.57 6.49 -11.62
N VAL A 646 25.63 6.27 -12.55
CA VAL A 646 25.71 6.77 -13.92
C VAL A 646 25.72 8.30 -13.94
N ASP A 647 24.84 8.95 -13.19
CA ASP A 647 24.77 10.41 -13.08
C ASP A 647 26.06 10.99 -12.49
N SER A 648 26.62 10.32 -11.47
CA SER A 648 27.90 10.70 -10.86
C SER A 648 29.07 10.57 -11.84
N LEU A 649 29.05 9.56 -12.72
CA LEU A 649 30.04 9.40 -13.79
C LEU A 649 29.88 10.48 -14.88
N ILE A 650 28.65 10.84 -15.24
CA ILE A 650 28.36 11.88 -16.25
C ILE A 650 28.77 13.26 -15.72
N GLN A 651 28.46 13.60 -14.46
CA GLN A 651 28.86 14.86 -13.83
C GLN A 651 30.38 15.01 -13.76
N LYS A 652 31.12 13.95 -13.38
CA LYS A 652 32.59 13.95 -13.42
C LYS A 652 33.17 14.01 -14.84
N GLY A 653 32.44 13.54 -15.85
CA GLY A 653 32.81 13.66 -17.26
C GLY A 653 32.65 15.08 -17.80
N SER A 654 31.62 15.80 -17.34
CA SER A 654 31.32 17.18 -17.73
C SER A 654 32.32 18.20 -17.18
N ASP A 655 32.86 17.97 -15.98
CA ASP A 655 33.93 18.80 -15.36
C ASP A 655 35.28 18.76 -16.11
N ARG A 656 35.41 17.92 -17.15
CA ARG A 656 36.60 17.87 -18.02
C ARG A 656 36.51 18.76 -19.26
N GLY A 657 35.42 19.52 -19.44
CA GLY A 657 35.15 20.30 -20.65
C GLY A 657 35.33 21.82 -20.52
N SER A 658 36.51 22.32 -20.15
CA SER A 658 36.90 23.70 -20.45
C SER A 658 38.42 23.86 -20.54
N GLY A 659 38.93 23.71 -21.76
CA GLY A 659 40.33 23.92 -22.13
C GLY A 659 40.53 23.56 -23.60
N GLU A 660 40.58 24.57 -24.46
CA GLU A 660 40.68 24.48 -25.92
C GLU A 660 41.94 23.73 -26.39
N THR A 661 41.82 22.92 -27.45
CA THR A 661 42.69 22.97 -28.65
C THR A 661 42.15 22.09 -29.78
N SER A 662 42.45 22.53 -31.00
CA SER A 662 41.95 22.19 -32.34
C SER A 662 42.16 20.75 -32.87
N SER A 663 41.11 20.22 -33.55
CA SER A 663 40.97 19.37 -34.79
C SER A 663 42.05 18.33 -35.18
N PRO A 664 41.72 17.16 -35.83
CA PRO A 664 40.90 17.03 -37.06
C PRO A 664 39.98 15.76 -37.15
N PRO A 665 39.22 15.55 -38.24
CA PRO A 665 38.23 14.47 -38.34
C PRO A 665 38.85 13.18 -38.86
N ILE A 666 38.49 12.02 -38.27
CA ILE A 666 38.89 10.70 -38.79
C ILE A 666 37.66 9.79 -38.89
N LYS A 667 37.46 9.29 -40.11
CA LYS A 667 36.47 8.29 -40.53
C LYS A 667 36.67 6.93 -39.84
N PRO A 668 35.68 6.02 -39.90
CA PRO A 668 35.74 4.73 -39.23
C PRO A 668 36.76 3.81 -39.90
N TRP A 669 37.75 3.33 -39.14
CA TRP A 669 38.57 2.19 -39.53
C TRP A 669 38.13 0.97 -38.71
N ALA A 670 37.78 -0.10 -39.43
CA ALA A 670 37.74 -1.45 -38.88
C ALA A 670 39.17 -1.99 -38.78
N TRP A 671 39.41 -2.97 -37.89
CA TRP A 671 40.26 -4.19 -38.00
C TRP A 671 40.07 -4.96 -36.68
N THR A 672 39.49 -6.17 -36.64
CA THR A 672 40.08 -7.53 -36.80
C THR A 672 41.38 -7.83 -36.03
N HIS A 673 41.23 -8.71 -35.02
CA HIS A 673 42.11 -9.71 -34.40
C HIS A 673 43.51 -9.38 -33.81
N THR A 674 43.63 -9.79 -32.53
CA THR A 674 44.79 -10.36 -31.79
C THR A 674 46.09 -9.55 -31.61
N ALA A 675 46.26 -9.02 -30.40
CA ALA A 675 47.53 -9.09 -29.66
C ALA A 675 47.25 -8.94 -28.14
N GLN A 676 47.62 -9.96 -27.36
CA GLN A 676 47.61 -9.92 -25.90
C GLN A 676 48.61 -8.88 -25.39
N LEU A 677 48.18 -8.00 -24.49
CA LEU A 677 49.09 -7.24 -23.64
C LEU A 677 49.32 -8.03 -22.33
N PRO A 678 50.56 -8.13 -21.84
CA PRO A 678 50.91 -8.99 -20.72
C PRO A 678 50.37 -8.45 -19.39
N SER A 679 49.94 -9.35 -18.52
CA SER A 679 49.60 -9.05 -17.12
C SER A 679 50.80 -8.45 -16.38
N PRO A 680 50.61 -7.42 -15.53
CA PRO A 680 51.69 -6.88 -14.72
C PRO A 680 52.23 -7.95 -13.75
N ARG A 681 53.56 -8.05 -13.68
CA ARG A 681 54.30 -9.02 -12.86
C ARG A 681 54.03 -8.81 -11.36
N PRO A 682 53.90 -9.88 -10.56
CA PRO A 682 53.81 -9.79 -9.11
C PRO A 682 55.15 -9.33 -8.51
N THR A 683 55.11 -8.35 -7.62
CA THR A 683 56.29 -7.89 -6.87
C THR A 683 56.70 -8.91 -5.81
N SER A 684 58.01 -9.01 -5.62
CA SER A 684 58.80 -10.07 -4.98
C SER A 684 58.55 -10.33 -3.48
N LEU A 685 57.40 -10.89 -3.11
CA LEU A 685 57.22 -11.56 -1.80
C LEU A 685 56.43 -12.88 -1.88
N SER A 686 56.22 -13.42 -3.09
CA SER A 686 55.38 -14.62 -3.34
C SER A 686 56.17 -15.94 -3.45
N LEU A 687 57.48 -15.95 -3.27
CA LEU A 687 58.32 -17.15 -3.40
C LEU A 687 58.84 -17.62 -2.04
N ALA A 688 57.98 -18.24 -1.25
CA ALA A 688 58.38 -19.18 -0.21
C ALA A 688 57.22 -20.13 0.11
N ARG A 689 57.07 -21.16 -0.73
CA ARG A 689 56.53 -22.46 -0.33
C ARG A 689 57.63 -23.49 -0.54
N PRO A 690 57.76 -24.48 0.34
CA PRO A 690 57.96 -25.84 -0.13
C PRO A 690 56.78 -26.73 0.24
N ASP A 691 56.49 -27.60 -0.72
CA ASP A 691 55.46 -28.62 -0.79
C ASP A 691 55.56 -29.70 0.32
N SER A 692 54.41 -30.28 0.69
CA SER A 692 54.24 -31.75 0.58
C SER A 692 52.76 -32.19 0.57
N ARG A 693 52.39 -32.67 -0.61
CA ARG A 693 51.43 -33.70 -1.04
C ARG A 693 50.47 -34.39 -0.02
N GLN A 694 49.20 -34.38 -0.46
CA GLN A 694 48.25 -35.52 -0.67
C GLN A 694 47.15 -35.88 0.36
N LYS A 695 45.92 -35.93 -0.21
CA LYS A 695 44.63 -36.57 0.18
C LYS A 695 43.71 -35.74 1.11
N SER A 696 42.63 -35.12 0.59
CA SER A 696 41.28 -35.66 0.29
C SER A 696 40.54 -36.12 1.56
N ARG A 697 39.29 -35.77 1.89
CA ARG A 697 38.22 -34.85 1.43
C ARG A 697 37.24 -34.75 2.62
N LEU A 698 36.49 -33.64 2.71
CA LEU A 698 35.26 -33.40 3.51
C LEU A 698 35.36 -33.28 5.04
N ALA A 699 35.16 -32.06 5.57
CA ALA A 699 34.17 -31.74 6.62
C ALA A 699 34.19 -30.26 7.05
N GLN A 700 32.99 -29.68 7.14
CA GLN A 700 32.43 -28.80 8.19
C GLN A 700 33.16 -27.53 8.73
N ASN A 701 32.33 -26.48 8.82
CA ASN A 701 32.12 -25.56 9.95
C ASN A 701 33.29 -25.03 10.81
N SER A 702 33.26 -23.70 10.92
CA SER A 702 33.46 -22.90 12.15
C SER A 702 34.87 -22.52 12.63
N LEU A 703 34.92 -21.28 13.11
CA LEU A 703 35.77 -20.70 14.17
C LEU A 703 37.17 -20.14 13.88
N THR A 704 37.27 -18.85 14.24
CA THR A 704 38.35 -18.15 14.96
C THR A 704 39.66 -17.80 14.26
N TRP A 705 39.98 -16.50 14.34
CA TRP A 705 41.36 -16.01 14.41
C TRP A 705 41.54 -15.17 15.68
N ARG A 706 42.49 -15.58 16.52
CA ARG A 706 43.18 -14.73 17.51
C ARG A 706 44.65 -14.62 17.10
N PRO A 707 45.38 -13.61 17.59
CA PRO A 707 46.79 -13.74 17.93
C PRO A 707 47.01 -13.69 19.45
N ASN A 708 48.07 -14.37 19.92
CA ASN A 708 48.44 -14.57 21.33
C ASN A 708 49.54 -13.59 21.81
N SER A 709 49.67 -13.52 23.15
CA SER A 709 50.75 -12.99 24.01
C SER A 709 50.45 -11.64 24.69
N SER A 710 50.57 -11.41 26.00
CA SER A 710 50.86 -12.25 27.19
C SER A 710 50.66 -11.41 28.49
N LYS A 711 50.40 -12.10 29.62
CA LYS A 711 50.44 -11.65 31.06
C LYS A 711 49.37 -10.61 31.48
N ALA A 712 48.63 -10.70 32.59
CA ALA A 712 48.77 -11.44 33.83
C ALA A 712 47.40 -11.62 34.55
N VAL A 713 47.29 -12.75 35.28
CA VAL A 713 46.68 -13.00 36.61
C VAL A 713 45.49 -12.13 37.07
N ILE A 714 44.36 -12.82 37.34
CA ILE A 714 43.22 -12.34 38.15
C ILE A 714 43.53 -12.58 39.65
N PRO A 715 43.00 -11.76 40.57
CA PRO A 715 42.05 -12.34 41.52
C PRO A 715 40.77 -11.49 41.72
N ALA A 716 39.78 -12.19 42.27
CA ALA A 716 38.37 -11.86 42.40
C ALA A 716 38.01 -11.01 43.65
N ALA A 717 36.84 -10.36 43.62
CA ALA A 717 35.85 -10.19 44.71
C ALA A 717 34.77 -9.19 44.20
N ASP A 718 33.50 -9.56 44.03
CA ASP A 718 32.42 -9.81 44.99
C ASP A 718 31.88 -8.55 45.73
N ILE A 719 30.55 -8.39 45.60
CA ILE A 719 29.60 -7.79 46.56
C ILE A 719 29.40 -6.25 46.64
N ARG A 720 28.10 -5.90 46.58
CA ARG A 720 27.35 -4.73 47.12
C ARG A 720 27.34 -3.40 46.38
N THR A 721 26.14 -3.07 45.90
CA THR A 721 25.59 -1.71 45.86
C THR A 721 25.65 -1.04 47.23
N PRO A 722 25.89 0.28 47.26
CA PRO A 722 24.88 1.15 47.88
C PRO A 722 24.58 2.44 47.11
N ALA A 723 23.30 2.80 47.24
CA ALA A 723 22.63 4.09 47.14
C ALA A 723 23.43 5.35 46.72
N ARG A 724 22.81 6.08 45.79
CA ARG A 724 23.18 7.43 45.33
C ARG A 724 22.24 8.45 45.98
N PRO A 725 22.72 9.48 46.71
CA PRO A 725 21.97 10.71 46.90
C PRO A 725 22.27 11.71 45.76
N PRO A 726 21.34 12.63 45.44
CA PRO A 726 21.43 13.49 44.27
C PRO A 726 22.11 14.81 44.61
N ARG A 727 23.12 15.26 43.84
CA ARG A 727 23.53 16.67 43.81
C ARG A 727 24.05 17.14 42.45
N SER A 728 23.47 18.27 42.06
CA SER A 728 23.99 19.40 41.26
C SER A 728 24.76 19.12 39.96
N ALA A 729 24.19 19.66 38.88
CA ALA A 729 24.86 19.89 37.63
C ALA A 729 26.05 20.83 37.83
N ASP A 730 27.25 20.26 37.91
CA ASP A 730 28.50 20.99 37.81
C ASP A 730 29.21 20.62 36.51
N GLN A 731 29.69 21.64 35.82
CA GLN A 731 30.28 21.57 34.50
C GLN A 731 31.52 20.67 34.48
N ARG A 732 31.43 19.47 33.89
CA ARG A 732 32.64 18.69 33.55
C ARG A 732 33.37 19.36 32.38
N LYS A 733 34.32 20.24 32.71
CA LYS A 733 35.46 20.54 31.82
C LYS A 733 36.24 19.25 31.61
N THR A 734 36.39 18.83 30.35
CA THR A 734 37.34 17.77 29.98
C THR A 734 38.75 18.19 30.41
N SER A 735 39.32 17.51 31.41
CA SER A 735 40.70 17.75 31.84
C SER A 735 41.67 17.26 30.76
N VAL A 736 42.52 18.16 30.29
CA VAL A 736 43.61 17.87 29.37
C VAL A 736 44.79 17.41 30.23
N SER A 737 45.28 16.19 30.03
CA SER A 737 46.47 15.69 30.73
C SER A 737 47.73 16.19 30.02
N GLN A 738 48.39 17.18 30.63
CA GLN A 738 49.67 17.72 30.21
C GLN A 738 50.77 17.12 31.11
N SER A 739 51.89 16.72 30.52
CA SER A 739 53.13 16.43 31.27
C SER A 739 54.19 17.45 30.90
N VAL A 740 54.88 17.96 31.93
CA VAL A 740 55.93 18.97 31.79
C VAL A 740 57.29 18.30 31.95
N PHE A 741 58.26 18.69 31.13
CA PHE A 741 59.66 18.28 31.25
C PHE A 741 60.57 19.50 31.11
N PHE A 742 61.79 19.42 31.62
CA PHE A 742 62.77 20.50 31.53
C PHE A 742 63.67 20.28 30.33
N MET A 743 63.91 21.34 29.56
CA MET A 743 64.96 21.34 28.53
C MET A 743 66.32 21.69 29.15
N GLU A 744 67.42 21.37 28.48
CA GLU A 744 68.79 21.62 28.97
C GLU A 744 69.13 23.10 29.18
N ASP A 745 68.30 24.04 28.69
CA ASP A 745 68.43 25.49 28.94
C ASP A 745 67.66 25.98 30.17
N GLY A 746 67.03 25.08 30.94
CA GLY A 746 66.24 25.41 32.13
C GLY A 746 64.78 25.82 31.84
N SER A 747 64.33 25.78 30.58
CA SER A 747 62.94 26.08 30.21
C SER A 747 62.01 24.88 30.43
N LEU A 748 60.80 25.13 30.94
CA LEU A 748 59.74 24.12 31.08
C LEU A 748 59.02 23.89 29.73
N GLY A 749 59.24 22.73 29.12
CA GLY A 749 58.50 22.24 27.95
C GLY A 749 57.26 21.42 28.35
N VAL A 750 56.11 21.64 27.70
CA VAL A 750 54.85 20.93 28.00
C VAL A 750 54.44 20.06 26.80
N VAL A 751 54.19 18.77 27.03
CA VAL A 751 53.68 17.83 26.02
C VAL A 751 52.29 17.32 26.40
N PHE A 752 51.36 17.38 25.44
CA PHE A 752 50.01 16.85 25.56
C PHE A 752 50.02 15.34 25.36
N LYS A 753 49.58 14.55 26.36
CA LYS A 753 49.52 13.08 26.23
C LYS A 753 48.37 12.58 25.34
N LYS A 754 47.35 13.40 25.12
CA LYS A 754 46.23 13.15 24.19
C LYS A 754 45.89 14.44 23.44
N TYR A 755 46.11 14.45 22.14
CA TYR A 755 45.63 15.52 21.29
C TYR A 755 44.10 15.40 21.11
N PRO A 756 43.33 16.48 21.29
CA PRO A 756 41.91 16.46 20.94
C PRO A 756 41.80 16.22 19.43
N LYS A 757 41.01 15.22 19.03
CA LYS A 757 40.69 14.99 17.61
C LYS A 757 40.16 16.31 17.02
N PRO A 758 40.59 16.73 15.81
CA PRO A 758 40.02 17.91 15.18
C PRO A 758 38.50 17.71 15.04
N LYS A 759 37.71 18.63 15.62
CA LYS A 759 36.26 18.61 15.44
C LYS A 759 36.00 18.87 13.96
N SER A 760 35.34 17.94 13.27
CA SER A 760 34.85 18.19 11.91
C SER A 760 34.05 19.49 11.88
N VAL A 761 34.48 20.44 11.06
CA VAL A 761 33.96 21.81 11.00
C VAL A 761 32.66 21.88 10.18
N ARG A 762 32.34 20.84 9.40
CA ARG A 762 31.13 20.78 8.57
C ARG A 762 30.09 19.84 9.19
N LYS A 763 28.92 20.38 9.57
CA LYS A 763 27.79 19.59 10.09
C LYS A 763 27.04 18.97 8.91
N THR A 764 27.25 17.68 8.67
CA THR A 764 26.51 16.93 7.64
C THR A 764 25.04 16.77 8.02
N ILE A 765 24.14 16.87 7.04
CA ILE A 765 22.71 16.58 7.23
C ILE A 765 22.57 15.10 7.56
N THR A 766 22.00 14.78 8.72
CA THR A 766 21.86 13.40 9.19
C THR A 766 20.67 12.76 8.50
N THR A 767 20.85 11.55 7.96
CA THR A 767 19.74 10.74 7.44
C THR A 767 18.89 10.23 8.59
N VAL A 768 17.59 10.49 8.54
CA VAL A 768 16.67 10.11 9.61
C VAL A 768 16.27 8.64 9.45
N LYS A 769 16.54 7.83 10.47
CA LYS A 769 16.02 6.47 10.57
C LYS A 769 14.73 6.49 11.39
N LEU A 770 13.59 6.31 10.71
CA LEU A 770 12.27 6.28 11.32
C LEU A 770 11.78 4.82 11.41
N PRO A 771 11.35 4.33 12.59
CA PRO A 771 10.80 2.98 12.73
C PRO A 771 9.44 2.86 12.02
N LYS A 772 9.11 1.64 11.58
CA LYS A 772 7.83 1.35 10.89
C LYS A 772 6.63 1.37 11.84
N HIS A 773 6.76 0.78 13.04
CA HIS A 773 5.67 0.68 14.02
C HIS A 773 5.56 1.89 14.95
N GLU A 774 4.37 2.12 15.51
CA GLU A 774 4.11 3.17 16.50
C GLU A 774 4.36 2.69 17.93
N ASP A 775 5.03 3.52 18.73
CA ASP A 775 5.30 3.24 20.14
C ASP A 775 4.14 3.73 21.02
N ILE A 776 3.69 2.90 21.96
CA ILE A 776 2.73 3.27 23.01
C ILE A 776 3.45 4.13 24.05
N CYS A 777 3.54 5.43 23.78
CA CYS A 777 4.16 6.41 24.68
C CYS A 777 3.52 7.80 24.54
N SER A 778 3.76 8.68 25.50
CA SER A 778 3.30 10.09 25.39
C SER A 778 4.00 10.83 24.24
N THR A 779 3.35 11.82 23.64
CA THR A 779 3.98 12.67 22.61
C THR A 779 5.24 13.33 23.14
N LYS A 780 5.26 13.71 24.42
CA LYS A 780 6.46 14.27 25.07
C LYS A 780 7.65 13.30 25.07
N GLN A 781 7.43 12.01 25.31
CA GLN A 781 8.49 10.99 25.25
C GLN A 781 8.86 10.66 23.81
N TRP A 782 7.87 10.59 22.93
CA TRP A 782 8.05 10.33 21.51
C TRP A 782 8.92 11.40 20.84
N LEU A 783 8.64 12.69 21.10
CA LEU A 783 9.43 13.82 20.61
C LEU A 783 10.85 13.90 21.19
N LYS A 784 11.16 13.23 22.29
CA LYS A 784 12.56 13.09 22.74
C LYS A 784 13.40 12.20 21.82
N ARG A 785 12.76 11.33 21.04
CA ARG A 785 13.41 10.44 20.06
C ARG A 785 13.33 11.01 18.65
N PHE A 786 12.17 11.58 18.29
CA PHE A 786 11.84 11.98 16.92
C PHE A 786 11.64 13.48 16.72
N GLY A 787 11.89 14.31 17.74
CA GLY A 787 11.77 15.77 17.61
C GLY A 787 12.86 16.38 16.72
N VAL A 788 12.56 17.51 16.10
CA VAL A 788 13.43 18.18 15.11
C VAL A 788 14.81 18.50 15.69
N LYS A 789 14.84 18.94 16.94
CA LYS A 789 16.10 19.23 17.67
C LYS A 789 16.91 17.97 17.95
N THR A 790 16.25 16.85 18.25
CA THR A 790 16.90 15.58 18.63
C THR A 790 17.48 14.88 17.40
N LEU A 791 16.80 14.98 16.26
CA LEU A 791 17.24 14.47 14.97
C LEU A 791 18.28 15.38 14.28
N LYS A 792 18.74 16.44 14.96
CA LYS A 792 19.71 17.42 14.43
C LYS A 792 19.24 18.11 13.14
N LEU A 793 17.92 18.20 12.92
CA LEU A 793 17.28 18.87 11.79
C LEU A 793 16.88 20.32 12.10
N ASP A 794 17.40 20.90 13.17
CA ASP A 794 17.20 22.31 13.50
C ASP A 794 17.97 23.19 12.49
N LEU A 795 17.24 23.75 11.52
CA LEU A 795 17.80 24.55 10.43
C LEU A 795 18.68 25.69 10.95
N HIS A 796 18.23 26.37 12.00
CA HIS A 796 18.96 27.49 12.58
C HIS A 796 20.31 27.03 13.16
N LYS A 797 20.39 25.83 13.76
CA LYS A 797 21.65 25.24 14.26
C LYS A 797 22.53 24.66 13.16
N LEU A 798 21.96 24.20 12.06
CA LEU A 798 22.70 23.71 10.90
C LEU A 798 23.44 24.86 10.21
N ILE A 799 22.80 26.02 10.10
CA ILE A 799 23.37 27.23 9.49
C ILE A 799 24.27 28.01 10.48
N SER A 800 23.99 27.92 11.78
CA SER A 800 24.79 28.59 12.83
C SER A 800 26.01 27.77 13.24
N GLY A 801 27.07 27.84 12.44
CA GLY A 801 28.44 27.48 12.83
C GLY A 801 29.21 28.68 13.41
N PRO A 802 30.31 28.46 14.16
CA PRO A 802 31.12 29.54 14.75
C PRO A 802 31.75 30.49 13.71
N GLU A 803 31.82 30.09 12.44
CA GLU A 803 32.38 30.88 11.33
C GLU A 803 31.32 31.71 10.58
N CYS A 804 30.03 31.63 10.95
CA CYS A 804 28.92 32.15 10.13
C CYS A 804 28.40 33.55 10.54
N CYS A 805 28.98 34.19 11.57
CA CYS A 805 28.50 35.46 12.09
C CYS A 805 29.28 36.65 11.50
N HIS A 806 28.57 37.59 10.88
CA HIS A 806 29.13 38.89 10.50
C HIS A 806 29.57 39.67 11.75
N HIS A 807 30.87 39.69 12.03
CA HIS A 807 31.43 40.51 13.10
C HIS A 807 31.67 41.93 12.60
N ASN A 808 30.72 42.83 12.85
CA ASN A 808 30.94 44.27 12.70
C ASN A 808 31.72 44.79 13.93
N LYS A 809 33.04 44.59 13.95
CA LYS A 809 33.90 45.20 14.97
C LYS A 809 34.07 46.69 14.65
N LEU A 810 33.80 47.54 15.64
CA LEU A 810 34.14 48.95 15.59
C LEU A 810 35.66 49.06 15.72
N VAL A 811 36.34 49.57 14.70
CA VAL A 811 37.79 49.81 14.78
C VAL A 811 37.99 51.13 15.54
N PRO A 812 38.54 51.13 16.76
CA PRO A 812 38.61 52.33 17.60
C PRO A 812 39.37 53.49 16.94
N SER A 813 40.34 53.16 16.07
CA SER A 813 41.20 54.12 15.37
C SER A 813 40.51 54.89 14.24
N VAL A 814 39.35 54.44 13.76
CA VAL A 814 38.68 55.01 12.56
C VAL A 814 37.22 55.36 12.82
N GLN A 815 36.66 55.03 13.99
CA GLN A 815 35.24 55.21 14.37
C GLN A 815 34.23 54.74 13.29
N LYS A 816 34.64 53.84 12.39
CA LYS A 816 33.80 53.23 11.37
C LYS A 816 33.69 51.73 11.62
N ARG A 817 32.50 51.18 11.41
CA ARG A 817 32.28 49.73 11.38
C ARG A 817 32.79 49.20 10.05
N VAL A 818 33.78 48.32 10.07
CA VAL A 818 34.38 47.76 8.85
C VAL A 818 34.05 46.28 8.79
N SER A 819 33.40 45.84 7.70
CA SER A 819 33.17 44.42 7.40
C SER A 819 34.38 43.81 6.67
N ALA A 820 34.60 42.50 6.81
CA ALA A 820 35.71 41.81 6.14
C ALA A 820 35.47 41.71 4.62
N LYS A 821 36.49 42.01 3.80
CA LYS A 821 36.42 42.05 2.32
C LYS A 821 36.09 40.70 1.64
N TYR A 822 36.12 39.58 2.35
CA TYR A 822 35.80 38.24 1.81
C TYR A 822 34.31 37.87 1.91
N CYS A 823 33.46 38.76 2.43
CA CYS A 823 32.05 38.49 2.71
C CYS A 823 31.09 38.63 1.50
N ASP A 824 31.58 38.91 0.30
CA ASP A 824 30.75 39.05 -0.93
C ASP A 824 30.65 37.76 -1.76
N VAL A 825 31.32 36.69 -1.30
CA VAL A 825 31.35 35.38 -1.97
C VAL A 825 30.18 34.49 -1.57
N PHE A 826 29.63 34.65 -0.35
CA PHE A 826 28.58 33.79 0.20
C PHE A 826 27.23 34.52 0.33
N PRO A 827 26.10 33.90 -0.10
CA PRO A 827 24.76 34.47 0.07
C PRO A 827 24.45 34.80 1.52
N ARG A 828 23.86 35.98 1.76
CA ARG A 828 23.52 36.48 3.09
C ARG A 828 22.04 36.23 3.38
N VAL A 829 21.75 35.69 4.56
CA VAL A 829 20.38 35.45 5.03
C VAL A 829 20.20 35.97 6.45
N GLN A 830 19.03 36.56 6.73
CA GLN A 830 18.70 37.07 8.06
C GLN A 830 18.01 35.98 8.87
N ILE A 831 18.63 35.56 9.98
CA ILE A 831 18.09 34.56 10.90
C ILE A 831 18.02 35.20 12.29
N ASN A 832 16.82 35.32 12.85
CA ASN A 832 16.55 35.91 14.16
C ASN A 832 17.19 37.31 14.34
N GLY A 833 17.07 38.18 13.34
CA GLY A 833 17.61 39.54 13.36
C GLY A 833 19.11 39.67 13.07
N ALA A 834 19.87 38.57 12.96
CA ALA A 834 21.30 38.59 12.62
C ALA A 834 21.55 38.14 11.17
N VAL A 835 22.39 38.88 10.44
CA VAL A 835 22.82 38.52 9.08
C VAL A 835 23.93 37.46 9.16
N LYS A 836 23.71 36.32 8.50
CA LYS A 836 24.63 35.18 8.47
C LYS A 836 24.92 34.74 7.04
N HIS A 837 26.10 34.16 6.83
CA HIS A 837 26.46 33.54 5.56
C HIS A 837 25.86 32.14 5.45
N LEU A 838 25.25 31.85 4.30
CA LEU A 838 24.70 30.55 3.99
C LEU A 838 25.79 29.65 3.40
N HIS A 839 26.24 28.66 4.18
CA HIS A 839 27.28 27.70 3.76
C HIS A 839 26.72 26.37 3.22
N LEU A 840 25.39 26.21 3.19
CA LEU A 840 24.74 25.02 2.64
C LEU A 840 24.65 25.13 1.12
N THR A 841 25.03 24.07 0.42
CA THR A 841 24.87 23.95 -1.04
C THR A 841 23.40 23.71 -1.42
N PRO A 842 22.99 24.01 -2.66
CA PRO A 842 21.64 23.68 -3.14
C PRO A 842 21.30 22.18 -3.05
N GLY A 843 22.31 21.30 -3.23
CA GLY A 843 22.16 19.86 -3.07
C GLY A 843 21.94 19.45 -1.61
N GLU A 844 22.69 20.03 -0.67
CA GLU A 844 22.46 19.82 0.77
C GLU A 844 21.08 20.35 1.19
N LEU A 845 20.62 21.50 0.70
CA LEU A 845 19.27 21.99 0.98
C LEU A 845 18.18 21.08 0.38
N LYS A 846 18.40 20.51 -0.82
CA LYS A 846 17.49 19.50 -1.41
C LYS A 846 17.44 18.24 -0.54
N GLN A 847 18.59 17.77 -0.05
CA GLN A 847 18.67 16.64 0.86
C GLN A 847 17.95 16.92 2.19
N TYR A 848 18.14 18.12 2.76
CA TYR A 848 17.43 18.57 3.97
C TYR A 848 15.92 18.57 3.75
N LEU A 849 15.43 19.14 2.65
CA LEU A 849 14.01 19.14 2.31
C LEU A 849 13.45 17.71 2.25
N SER A 850 14.13 16.79 1.55
CA SER A 850 13.72 15.38 1.50
C SER A 850 13.67 14.70 2.87
N GLN A 851 14.65 14.96 3.76
CA GLN A 851 14.63 14.40 5.11
C GLN A 851 13.51 14.99 5.98
N THR A 852 13.23 16.29 5.86
CA THR A 852 12.13 16.93 6.58
C THR A 852 10.76 16.50 6.07
N GLU A 853 10.63 16.18 4.79
CA GLU A 853 9.40 15.64 4.20
C GLU A 853 9.08 14.24 4.74
N LYS A 854 10.08 13.36 4.82
CA LYS A 854 9.94 12.04 5.49
C LYS A 854 9.52 12.19 6.96
N LEU A 855 10.08 13.17 7.67
CA LEU A 855 9.69 13.46 9.05
C LEU A 855 8.27 14.03 9.14
N MET A 856 7.86 14.86 8.19
CA MET A 856 6.50 15.41 8.12
C MET A 856 5.46 14.30 7.94
N GLN A 857 5.71 13.36 7.03
CA GLN A 857 4.87 12.17 6.85
C GLN A 857 4.74 11.38 8.14
N ARG A 858 5.84 11.23 8.89
CA ARG A 858 5.82 10.52 10.18
C ARG A 858 5.05 11.26 11.27
N TYR A 859 5.14 12.59 11.33
CA TYR A 859 4.29 13.38 12.22
C TYR A 859 2.81 13.26 11.85
N GLY A 860 2.49 13.20 10.55
CA GLY A 860 1.14 12.91 10.06
C GLY A 860 0.63 11.54 10.51
N GLN A 861 1.42 10.48 10.32
CA GLN A 861 1.09 9.13 10.81
C GLN A 861 0.89 9.10 12.33
N ARG A 862 1.72 9.82 13.10
CA ARG A 862 1.60 9.88 14.56
C ARG A 862 0.32 10.62 14.98
N LEU A 863 -0.06 11.67 14.27
CA LEU A 863 -1.28 12.42 14.53
C LEU A 863 -2.52 11.58 14.23
N GLU A 864 -2.54 10.87 13.10
CA GLU A 864 -3.56 9.89 12.73
C GLU A 864 -3.71 8.81 13.81
N TRP A 865 -2.58 8.25 14.27
CA TRP A 865 -2.56 7.27 15.35
C TRP A 865 -3.19 7.78 16.66
N LEU A 866 -2.97 9.05 17.02
CA LEU A 866 -3.59 9.68 18.19
C LEU A 866 -5.10 9.95 18.00
N LEU A 867 -5.56 10.06 16.75
CA LEU A 867 -6.96 10.35 16.39
C LEU A 867 -7.75 9.10 15.98
N THR A 868 -7.17 7.91 16.06
CA THR A 868 -7.81 6.64 15.68
C THR A 868 -8.35 5.89 16.90
N GLY A 869 -9.56 5.35 16.79
CA GLY A 869 -10.20 4.53 17.81
C GLY A 869 -10.39 5.26 19.14
N SER A 870 -10.29 4.51 20.24
CA SER A 870 -10.51 5.03 21.61
C SER A 870 -9.53 6.15 22.00
N ARG A 871 -8.37 6.26 21.35
CA ARG A 871 -7.35 7.28 21.62
C ARG A 871 -7.82 8.69 21.28
N ARG A 872 -8.75 8.81 20.31
CA ARG A 872 -9.36 10.09 19.93
C ARG A 872 -10.06 10.75 21.12
N VAL A 873 -10.79 9.96 21.89
CA VAL A 873 -11.67 10.45 22.97
C VAL A 873 -10.94 10.46 24.32
N PHE A 874 -10.17 9.43 24.65
CA PHE A 874 -9.55 9.30 25.98
C PHE A 874 -8.04 9.56 26.02
N GLY A 875 -7.41 9.73 24.84
CA GLY A 875 -5.96 9.74 24.74
C GLY A 875 -5.35 8.35 24.91
N SER A 876 -4.02 8.27 24.91
CA SER A 876 -3.30 7.00 25.08
C SER A 876 -3.10 6.65 26.55
N VAL A 877 -3.54 5.47 26.99
CA VAL A 877 -3.30 4.94 28.35
C VAL A 877 -1.87 4.40 28.48
N LEU A 878 -1.12 4.85 29.48
CA LEU A 878 0.31 4.51 29.63
C LEU A 878 0.64 3.73 30.91
N GLU A 879 -0.20 3.86 31.93
CA GLU A 879 -0.06 3.19 33.21
C GLU A 879 -0.51 1.73 33.14
N LYS A 880 0.17 0.84 33.88
CA LYS A 880 -0.19 -0.59 33.96
C LYS A 880 -1.34 -0.88 34.93
N THR A 881 -1.62 0.08 35.81
CA THR A 881 -2.64 0.05 36.86
C THR A 881 -3.47 1.32 36.76
N VAL A 882 -4.74 1.18 36.39
CA VAL A 882 -5.60 2.29 35.98
C VAL A 882 -6.93 2.27 36.72
N CYS A 883 -7.43 3.44 37.13
CA CYS A 883 -8.81 3.57 37.58
C CYS A 883 -9.51 4.64 36.75
N VAL A 884 -10.61 4.25 36.08
CA VAL A 884 -11.42 5.17 35.28
C VAL A 884 -12.51 5.76 36.16
N LEU A 885 -12.54 7.09 36.25
CA LEU A 885 -13.50 7.88 37.01
C LEU A 885 -14.46 8.53 36.02
N LEU A 886 -15.71 8.08 36.03
CA LEU A 886 -16.76 8.51 35.12
C LEU A 886 -17.78 9.39 35.83
N ASP A 887 -17.91 10.63 35.35
CA ASP A 887 -18.98 11.54 35.76
C ASP A 887 -20.32 11.08 35.16
N VAL A 888 -21.30 10.79 36.03
CA VAL A 888 -22.69 10.43 35.66
C VAL A 888 -23.68 11.44 36.24
N SER A 889 -23.26 12.69 36.43
CA SER A 889 -24.14 13.79 36.81
C SER A 889 -25.19 14.09 35.75
N GLY A 890 -26.25 14.81 36.14
CA GLY A 890 -27.33 15.17 35.22
C GLY A 890 -26.89 15.97 33.99
N SER A 891 -25.76 16.70 34.05
CA SER A 891 -25.24 17.46 32.91
C SER A 891 -24.55 16.58 31.85
N MET A 892 -24.14 15.37 32.21
CA MET A 892 -23.58 14.36 31.28
C MET A 892 -24.66 13.59 30.50
N ALA A 893 -25.95 13.82 30.77
CA ALA A 893 -27.06 13.13 30.11
C ALA A 893 -27.00 13.12 28.56
N PRO A 894 -26.70 14.23 27.86
CA PRO A 894 -26.66 14.21 26.39
C PRO A 894 -25.44 13.48 25.82
N CYS A 895 -24.33 13.36 26.57
CA CYS A 895 -23.10 12.75 26.08
C CYS A 895 -22.90 11.30 26.55
N LEU A 896 -23.64 10.83 27.56
CA LEU A 896 -23.49 9.49 28.14
C LEU A 896 -23.63 8.35 27.11
N PRO A 897 -24.62 8.34 26.17
CA PRO A 897 -24.78 7.23 25.23
C PRO A 897 -23.60 7.08 24.25
N GLU A 898 -23.05 8.21 23.79
CA GLU A 898 -21.86 8.22 22.94
C GLU A 898 -20.62 7.82 23.75
N LEU A 899 -20.51 8.33 24.97
CA LEU A 899 -19.42 8.01 25.88
C LEU A 899 -19.38 6.52 26.28
N GLN A 900 -20.53 5.87 26.47
CA GLN A 900 -20.62 4.43 26.75
C GLN A 900 -20.09 3.58 25.59
N LYS A 901 -20.40 3.96 24.34
CA LYS A 901 -19.86 3.29 23.15
C LYS A 901 -18.34 3.46 23.08
N GLU A 902 -17.85 4.67 23.28
CA GLU A 902 -16.41 4.97 23.25
C GLU A 902 -15.67 4.29 24.42
N LEU A 903 -16.26 4.23 25.62
CA LEU A 903 -15.69 3.51 26.76
C LEU A 903 -15.62 2.00 26.51
N THR A 904 -16.59 1.43 25.80
CA THR A 904 -16.53 0.03 25.36
C THR A 904 -15.32 -0.17 24.46
N LEU A 905 -15.07 0.75 23.51
CA LEU A 905 -13.86 0.73 22.70
C LEU A 905 -12.60 0.86 23.57
N LEU A 906 -12.56 1.76 24.56
CA LEU A 906 -11.41 1.91 25.45
C LEU A 906 -11.03 0.61 26.18
N ILE A 907 -12.02 -0.12 26.69
CA ILE A 907 -11.82 -1.39 27.39
C ILE A 907 -11.13 -2.40 26.47
N TRP A 908 -11.62 -2.59 25.25
CA TRP A 908 -11.08 -3.59 24.33
C TRP A 908 -9.77 -3.14 23.66
N ASP A 909 -9.75 -1.92 23.15
CA ASP A 909 -8.73 -1.37 22.26
C ASP A 909 -7.45 -0.93 22.99
N GLN A 910 -7.55 -0.57 24.29
CA GLN A 910 -6.40 -0.16 25.10
C GLN A 910 -6.22 -0.96 26.39
N LEU A 911 -7.26 -1.21 27.17
CA LEU A 911 -7.08 -1.86 28.48
C LEU A 911 -6.79 -3.37 28.34
N HIS A 912 -7.61 -4.08 27.55
CA HIS A 912 -7.43 -5.50 27.25
C HIS A 912 -6.18 -5.75 26.40
N ALA A 913 -6.06 -5.05 25.27
CA ALA A 913 -4.93 -5.20 24.34
C ALA A 913 -3.54 -4.98 24.99
N ASN A 914 -3.44 -4.10 25.99
CA ASN A 914 -2.20 -3.84 26.71
C ASN A 914 -2.09 -4.56 28.07
N SER A 915 -3.01 -5.47 28.39
CA SER A 915 -3.06 -6.23 29.64
C SER A 915 -2.99 -5.35 30.90
N VAL A 916 -3.77 -4.26 30.92
CA VAL A 916 -3.81 -3.28 32.02
C VAL A 916 -4.68 -3.79 33.16
N ARG A 917 -4.20 -3.66 34.41
CA ARG A 917 -5.07 -3.89 35.58
C ARG A 917 -5.95 -2.66 35.77
N PHE A 918 -7.26 -2.80 35.73
CA PHE A 918 -8.17 -1.66 35.78
C PHE A 918 -9.37 -1.84 36.72
N ASN A 919 -9.98 -0.73 37.08
CA ASN A 919 -11.30 -0.66 37.72
C ASN A 919 -12.03 0.61 37.26
N MET A 920 -13.34 0.66 37.45
CA MET A 920 -14.20 1.76 37.05
C MET A 920 -15.03 2.28 38.23
N LEU A 921 -15.14 3.59 38.31
CA LEU A 921 -15.87 4.32 39.32
C LEU A 921 -16.82 5.29 38.62
N ALA A 922 -18.12 5.16 38.87
CA ALA A 922 -19.10 6.15 38.43
C ALA A 922 -19.43 7.06 39.61
N PHE A 923 -19.41 8.37 39.40
CA PHE A 923 -19.74 9.33 40.45
C PHE A 923 -20.78 10.34 39.99
N SER A 924 -21.71 10.63 40.88
CA SER A 924 -22.62 11.77 40.79
C SER A 924 -22.88 12.32 42.19
N GLY A 925 -24.09 12.13 42.74
CA GLY A 925 -24.40 12.40 44.15
C GLY A 925 -23.92 11.30 45.10
N GLU A 926 -23.48 10.16 44.55
CA GLU A 926 -22.83 9.06 45.25
C GLU A 926 -21.71 8.47 44.37
N VAL A 927 -20.80 7.71 44.97
CA VAL A 927 -19.72 7.01 44.24
C VAL A 927 -20.07 5.52 44.19
N ARG A 928 -20.26 5.00 42.97
CA ARG A 928 -20.49 3.57 42.70
C ARG A 928 -19.23 2.96 42.10
N MET A 929 -18.81 1.83 42.65
CA MET A 929 -17.71 1.04 42.12
C MET A 929 -18.24 -0.11 41.29
N TRP A 930 -17.55 -0.45 40.19
CA TRP A 930 -17.79 -1.70 39.48
C TRP A 930 -17.27 -2.89 40.30
N GLN A 931 -15.99 -2.86 40.67
CA GLN A 931 -15.33 -3.88 41.49
C GLN A 931 -14.72 -3.27 42.76
N PRO A 932 -14.56 -4.02 43.86
CA PRO A 932 -13.97 -3.52 45.10
C PRO A 932 -12.43 -3.40 45.04
N VAL A 933 -11.78 -4.03 44.05
CA VAL A 933 -10.32 -4.05 43.87
C VAL A 933 -9.97 -3.91 42.38
N LEU A 934 -8.76 -3.45 42.08
CA LEU A 934 -8.21 -3.44 40.72
C LEU A 934 -8.07 -4.86 40.17
N VAL A 935 -8.79 -5.16 39.08
CA VAL A 935 -8.82 -6.48 38.44
C VAL A 935 -7.94 -6.52 37.19
N GLN A 936 -7.55 -7.72 36.77
CA GLN A 936 -6.81 -7.92 35.52
C GLN A 936 -7.78 -7.93 34.34
N SER A 937 -7.39 -7.33 33.22
CA SER A 937 -8.18 -7.30 31.98
C SER A 937 -8.24 -8.68 31.30
N THR A 938 -9.05 -9.57 31.85
CA THR A 938 -9.46 -10.83 31.21
C THR A 938 -10.72 -10.59 30.38
N GLU A 939 -10.96 -11.41 29.36
CA GLU A 939 -12.09 -11.22 28.45
C GLU A 939 -13.43 -11.24 29.18
N GLU A 940 -13.60 -12.14 30.15
CA GLU A 940 -14.81 -12.29 30.95
C GLU A 940 -15.08 -11.03 31.81
N LEU A 941 -14.05 -10.51 32.46
CA LEU A 941 -14.16 -9.29 33.28
C LEU A 941 -14.34 -8.04 32.41
N CYS A 942 -13.81 -8.02 31.19
CA CYS A 942 -14.06 -6.95 30.23
C CYS A 942 -15.53 -6.94 29.77
N VAL A 943 -16.13 -8.10 29.51
CA VAL A 943 -17.57 -8.22 29.20
C VAL A 943 -18.43 -7.75 30.39
N GLU A 944 -18.08 -8.16 31.60
CA GLU A 944 -18.78 -7.73 32.82
C GLU A 944 -18.69 -6.21 33.03
N ALA A 945 -17.51 -5.62 32.80
CA ALA A 945 -17.31 -4.16 32.88
C ALA A 945 -18.21 -3.41 31.87
N VAL A 946 -18.33 -3.92 30.64
CA VAL A 946 -19.19 -3.34 29.60
C VAL A 946 -20.67 -3.47 29.98
N GLN A 947 -21.09 -4.60 30.53
CA GLN A 947 -22.45 -4.77 31.03
C GLN A 947 -22.77 -3.80 32.17
N TRP A 948 -21.84 -3.62 33.12
CA TRP A 948 -21.98 -2.65 34.20
C TRP A 948 -22.06 -1.21 33.68
N LEU A 949 -21.24 -0.85 32.69
CA LEU A 949 -21.29 0.47 32.05
C LEU A 949 -22.65 0.78 31.41
N ASN A 950 -23.25 -0.21 30.74
CA ASN A 950 -24.55 -0.07 30.08
C ASN A 950 -25.72 0.07 31.08
N GLN A 951 -25.52 -0.29 32.35
CA GLN A 951 -26.51 -0.13 33.42
C GLN A 951 -26.45 1.26 34.09
N LEU A 952 -25.45 2.08 33.79
CA LEU A 952 -25.30 3.41 34.38
C LEU A 952 -26.33 4.40 33.82
N SER A 953 -26.97 5.15 34.71
CA SER A 953 -27.91 6.21 34.39
C SER A 953 -27.46 7.55 34.97
N THR A 954 -27.57 8.65 34.22
CA THR A 954 -27.21 9.99 34.71
C THR A 954 -28.23 10.53 35.70
N HIS A 955 -27.77 11.01 36.86
CA HIS A 955 -28.62 11.64 37.86
C HIS A 955 -27.80 12.42 38.88
N GLY A 956 -28.39 13.44 39.50
CA GLY A 956 -27.77 14.15 40.62
C GLY A 956 -26.65 15.12 40.23
N ALA A 957 -25.95 15.59 41.26
CA ALA A 957 -24.86 16.56 41.19
C ALA A 957 -23.49 15.88 41.00
N SER A 958 -22.36 16.59 40.98
CA SER A 958 -21.01 16.08 40.65
C SER A 958 -20.06 16.10 41.87
N PHE A 959 -19.96 14.99 42.62
CA PHE A 959 -19.06 14.84 43.77
C PHE A 959 -17.64 14.36 43.39
N THR A 960 -16.95 15.16 42.58
CA THR A 960 -15.59 14.87 42.07
C THR A 960 -14.55 14.65 43.18
N LEU A 961 -14.65 15.38 44.30
CA LEU A 961 -13.68 15.27 45.40
C LEU A 961 -13.75 13.90 46.10
N GLN A 962 -14.96 13.41 46.38
CA GLN A 962 -15.18 12.11 47.02
C GLN A 962 -14.74 10.97 46.09
N ALA A 963 -15.01 11.10 44.79
CA ALA A 963 -14.57 10.14 43.79
C ALA A 963 -13.04 10.03 43.72
N LEU A 964 -12.33 11.16 43.73
CA LEU A 964 -10.87 11.19 43.74
C LEU A 964 -10.26 10.62 45.03
N GLN A 965 -10.81 10.96 46.20
CA GLN A 965 -10.37 10.38 47.48
C GLN A 965 -10.55 8.86 47.50
N THR A 966 -11.69 8.38 47.02
CA THR A 966 -12.00 6.95 46.92
C THR A 966 -11.05 6.24 45.95
N ALA A 967 -10.76 6.85 44.80
CA ALA A 967 -9.87 6.28 43.80
C ALA A 967 -8.40 6.22 44.26
N CYS A 968 -7.97 7.17 45.09
CA CYS A 968 -6.65 7.14 45.74
C CYS A 968 -6.53 6.00 46.78
N GLY A 969 -7.64 5.35 47.15
CA GLY A 969 -7.69 4.23 48.10
C GLY A 969 -7.20 2.89 47.53
N PHE A 970 -7.16 2.70 46.21
CA PHE A 970 -6.99 1.37 45.60
C PHE A 970 -5.58 0.79 45.65
N ALA A 971 -4.54 1.56 45.27
CA ALA A 971 -3.15 1.09 45.26
C ALA A 971 -2.16 2.26 45.10
N ASP A 972 -0.88 2.01 45.38
CA ASP A 972 0.22 2.92 45.06
C ASP A 972 0.56 2.86 43.55
N ALA A 973 0.91 4.00 42.96
CA ALA A 973 1.24 4.18 41.55
C ALA A 973 0.07 3.90 40.57
N VAL A 974 -1.15 4.32 40.92
CA VAL A 974 -2.33 4.21 40.04
C VAL A 974 -2.44 5.43 39.11
N GLY A 975 -2.76 5.17 37.84
CA GLY A 975 -3.21 6.19 36.88
C GLY A 975 -4.72 6.40 36.99
N LEU A 976 -5.14 7.56 37.50
CA LEU A 976 -6.54 7.95 37.59
C LEU A 976 -6.96 8.68 36.32
N TYR A 977 -7.99 8.21 35.63
CA TYR A 977 -8.51 8.83 34.40
C TYR A 977 -9.89 9.42 34.69
N LEU A 978 -9.93 10.73 34.93
CA LEU A 978 -11.14 11.49 35.24
C LEU A 978 -11.81 11.98 33.96
N ILE A 979 -13.02 11.50 33.69
CA ILE A 979 -13.86 11.86 32.56
C ILE A 979 -15.02 12.69 33.08
N THR A 980 -15.11 13.96 32.67
CA THR A 980 -16.13 14.91 33.15
C THR A 980 -16.37 16.02 32.12
N ASP A 981 -17.55 16.64 32.19
CA ASP A 981 -17.86 17.88 31.46
C ASP A 981 -17.29 19.14 32.14
N GLY A 982 -16.66 18.98 33.31
CA GLY A 982 -15.93 20.02 34.04
C GLY A 982 -16.74 20.74 35.11
N ARG A 983 -18.03 20.43 35.29
CA ARG A 983 -18.84 21.05 36.36
C ARG A 983 -18.60 20.33 37.68
N CYS A 984 -18.02 21.03 38.66
CA CYS A 984 -17.80 20.51 40.00
C CYS A 984 -18.63 21.31 41.02
N ASP A 985 -19.30 20.63 41.96
CA ASP A 985 -20.07 21.30 43.02
C ASP A 985 -19.18 21.88 44.14
N SER A 986 -17.95 21.38 44.26
CA SER A 986 -16.96 21.85 45.23
C SER A 986 -16.04 22.91 44.60
N SER A 987 -15.55 23.85 45.42
CA SER A 987 -14.64 24.88 44.93
C SER A 987 -13.36 24.28 44.35
N HIS A 988 -12.97 24.73 43.14
CA HIS A 988 -11.78 24.27 42.42
C HIS A 988 -10.51 24.34 43.29
N SER A 989 -10.37 25.40 44.10
CA SER A 989 -9.24 25.58 45.01
C SER A 989 -9.17 24.49 46.09
N ARG A 990 -10.32 24.08 46.65
CA ARG A 990 -10.38 23.06 47.69
C ARG A 990 -10.00 21.68 47.16
N ILE A 991 -10.43 21.33 45.94
CA ILE A 991 -10.06 20.06 45.29
C ILE A 991 -8.53 20.02 45.05
N LEU A 992 -7.94 21.11 44.55
CA LEU A 992 -6.50 21.14 44.29
C LEU A 992 -5.67 21.04 45.58
N THR A 993 -6.06 21.73 46.66
CA THR A 993 -5.35 21.66 47.95
C THR A 993 -5.41 20.27 48.56
N GLU A 994 -6.57 19.61 48.51
CA GLU A 994 -6.74 18.26 49.05
C GLU A 994 -5.88 17.24 48.29
N ILE A 995 -5.84 17.34 46.96
CA ILE A 995 -5.05 16.43 46.12
C ILE A 995 -3.55 16.66 46.30
N GLU A 996 -3.12 17.90 46.53
CA GLU A 996 -1.75 18.18 46.91
C GLU A 996 -1.37 17.55 48.26
N SER A 997 -2.29 17.54 49.22
CA SER A 997 -2.11 16.84 50.49
C SER A 997 -1.99 15.33 50.27
N LEU A 998 -2.92 14.72 49.52
CA LEU A 998 -2.91 13.28 49.24
C LEU A 998 -1.66 12.82 48.47
N ARG A 999 -1.11 13.68 47.60
CA ARG A 999 0.12 13.41 46.86
C ARG A 999 1.37 13.37 47.75
N GLN A 1000 1.33 13.99 48.93
CA GLN A 1000 2.43 13.87 49.89
C GLN A 1000 2.47 12.47 50.52
N GLU A 1001 1.32 11.80 50.60
CA GLU A 1001 1.18 10.48 51.23
C GLU A 1001 1.28 9.33 50.22
N LYS A 1002 0.77 9.50 48.99
CA LYS A 1002 0.67 8.45 47.96
C LYS A 1002 1.14 8.93 46.59
N ASP A 1003 1.76 8.03 45.81
CA ASP A 1003 2.16 8.29 44.43
C ASP A 1003 1.02 7.90 43.47
N PHE A 1004 0.39 8.88 42.82
CA PHE A 1004 -0.64 8.67 41.80
C PHE A 1004 -0.61 9.80 40.77
N LYS A 1005 -1.18 9.55 39.59
CA LYS A 1005 -1.30 10.54 38.52
C LYS A 1005 -2.75 10.70 38.12
N VAL A 1006 -3.20 11.95 37.97
CA VAL A 1006 -4.57 12.25 37.51
C VAL A 1006 -4.51 12.74 36.07
N HIS A 1007 -5.04 11.94 35.16
CA HIS A 1007 -5.31 12.30 33.79
C HIS A 1007 -6.75 12.82 33.70
N THR A 1008 -6.94 13.98 33.08
CA THR A 1008 -8.24 14.62 32.95
C THR A 1008 -8.67 14.62 31.49
N ILE A 1009 -9.90 14.17 31.24
CA ILE A 1009 -10.52 14.06 29.93
C ILE A 1009 -11.78 14.91 29.95
N ALA A 1010 -11.76 16.00 29.18
CA ALA A 1010 -12.89 16.91 29.08
C ALA A 1010 -13.83 16.47 27.95
N VAL A 1011 -15.07 16.14 28.30
CA VAL A 1011 -16.13 15.77 27.35
C VAL A 1011 -17.08 16.96 27.22
N SER A 1012 -17.17 17.55 26.03
CA SER A 1012 -18.12 18.67 25.74
C SER A 1012 -18.01 19.88 26.70
N CYS A 1013 -16.81 20.16 27.22
CA CYS A 1013 -16.55 21.31 28.10
C CYS A 1013 -16.38 22.61 27.29
N HIS A 1014 -17.40 23.47 27.32
CA HIS A 1014 -17.40 24.77 26.63
C HIS A 1014 -16.92 25.93 27.53
N ASP A 1015 -16.80 25.69 28.84
CA ASP A 1015 -16.36 26.71 29.79
C ASP A 1015 -14.82 26.70 29.95
N ARG A 1016 -14.21 27.84 29.65
CA ARG A 1016 -12.77 28.04 29.76
C ARG A 1016 -12.28 27.90 31.21
N ALA A 1017 -13.07 28.31 32.20
CA ALA A 1017 -12.67 28.21 33.61
C ALA A 1017 -12.57 26.74 34.06
N CYS A 1018 -13.50 25.89 33.61
CA CYS A 1018 -13.51 24.45 33.89
C CYS A 1018 -12.37 23.72 33.17
N SER A 1019 -12.09 24.07 31.90
CA SER A 1019 -10.94 23.52 31.15
C SER A 1019 -9.59 23.87 31.81
N GLU A 1020 -9.41 25.12 32.26
CA GLU A 1020 -8.20 25.52 32.98
C GLU A 1020 -8.04 24.82 34.34
N PHE A 1021 -9.14 24.58 35.05
CA PHE A 1021 -9.13 23.77 36.27
C PHE A 1021 -8.67 22.33 36.00
N LEU A 1022 -9.24 21.65 35.00
CA LEU A 1022 -8.85 20.28 34.64
C LEU A 1022 -7.39 20.18 34.17
N LYS A 1023 -6.89 21.19 33.46
CA LYS A 1023 -5.47 21.31 33.09
C LYS A 1023 -4.59 21.45 34.33
N SER A 1024 -4.95 22.36 35.24
CA SER A 1024 -4.23 22.58 36.51
C SER A 1024 -4.20 21.31 37.36
N LEU A 1025 -5.31 20.59 37.45
CA LEU A 1025 -5.44 19.33 38.18
C LEU A 1025 -4.51 18.25 37.62
N ALA A 1026 -4.50 18.05 36.30
CA ALA A 1026 -3.61 17.09 35.66
C ALA A 1026 -2.12 17.47 35.82
N HIS A 1027 -1.77 18.73 35.61
CA HIS A 1027 -0.36 19.16 35.67
C HIS A 1027 0.21 19.13 37.09
N LYS A 1028 -0.59 19.44 38.12
CA LYS A 1028 -0.15 19.35 39.53
C LYS A 1028 0.14 17.92 39.98
N THR A 1029 -0.57 16.94 39.43
CA THR A 1029 -0.35 15.51 39.73
C THR A 1029 0.67 14.85 38.78
N GLY A 1030 1.17 15.57 37.77
CA GLY A 1030 2.06 15.01 36.76
C GLY A 1030 1.35 14.13 35.72
N GLY A 1031 0.03 14.17 35.67
CA GLY A 1031 -0.81 13.57 34.63
C GLY A 1031 -0.90 14.42 33.37
N ARG A 1032 -1.92 14.14 32.54
CA ARG A 1032 -2.12 14.75 31.22
C ARG A 1032 -3.57 15.19 31.02
N PHE A 1033 -3.74 16.33 30.38
CA PHE A 1033 -5.06 16.82 29.95
C PHE A 1033 -5.35 16.40 28.50
N HIS A 1034 -6.55 15.88 28.26
CA HIS A 1034 -7.03 15.50 26.93
C HIS A 1034 -8.41 16.09 26.66
N GLN A 1035 -8.61 16.55 25.42
CA GLN A 1035 -9.89 17.03 24.92
C GLN A 1035 -9.99 16.61 23.45
N ALA A 1036 -11.07 15.92 23.10
CA ALA A 1036 -11.30 15.47 21.74
C ALA A 1036 -11.54 16.68 20.80
N PRO A 1037 -10.92 16.73 19.61
CA PRO A 1037 -11.21 17.78 18.63
C PRO A 1037 -12.60 17.58 18.02
N GLU A 1038 -13.37 18.66 17.89
CA GLU A 1038 -14.68 18.65 17.24
C GLU A 1038 -14.54 18.36 15.74
N ASN A 1039 -15.33 17.39 15.24
CA ASN A 1039 -15.54 17.07 13.81
C ASN A 1039 -14.32 17.24 12.89
N THR A 1040 -13.22 16.53 13.16
CA THR A 1040 -12.10 16.49 12.22
C THR A 1040 -11.85 15.06 11.71
N ASP A 1041 -12.00 14.88 10.40
CA ASP A 1041 -11.67 13.62 9.72
C ASP A 1041 -10.12 13.45 9.66
N PRO A 1042 -9.56 12.39 10.27
CA PRO A 1042 -8.11 12.16 10.29
C PRO A 1042 -7.50 12.01 8.89
N ALA A 1043 -8.27 11.49 7.91
CA ALA A 1043 -7.79 11.32 6.54
C ALA A 1043 -7.60 12.66 5.81
N LEU A 1044 -8.50 13.62 6.06
CA LEU A 1044 -8.39 15.00 5.56
C LEU A 1044 -7.15 15.70 6.12
N ILE A 1045 -6.83 15.51 7.41
CA ILE A 1045 -5.61 16.09 8.02
C ILE A 1045 -4.34 15.52 7.38
N ARG A 1046 -4.31 14.20 7.09
CA ARG A 1046 -3.18 13.57 6.39
C ARG A 1046 -3.01 14.12 4.98
N LYS A 1047 -4.10 14.32 4.23
CA LYS A 1047 -4.07 14.91 2.89
C LYS A 1047 -3.55 16.35 2.94
N LEU A 1048 -4.00 17.14 3.92
CA LEU A 1048 -3.52 18.52 4.17
C LEU A 1048 -2.04 18.59 4.61
N LEU A 1049 -1.52 17.55 5.27
CA LEU A 1049 -0.11 17.46 5.66
C LEU A 1049 0.80 16.91 4.54
N SER A 1050 0.22 16.19 3.58
CA SER A 1050 0.94 15.56 2.46
C SER A 1050 0.98 16.43 1.21
N ASP A 1051 0.08 17.42 1.09
CA ASP A 1051 0.06 18.36 -0.03
C ASP A 1051 1.04 19.54 0.21
N PRO A 1052 2.17 19.61 -0.54
CA PRO A 1052 3.14 20.69 -0.42
C PRO A 1052 2.66 22.02 -1.03
N CYS A 1053 1.51 22.04 -1.70
CA CYS A 1053 0.98 23.16 -2.48
C CYS A 1053 -0.26 23.84 -1.86
N SER A 1054 -0.85 23.25 -0.81
CA SER A 1054 -1.97 23.89 -0.10
C SER A 1054 -1.50 25.15 0.65
N ALA A 1055 -2.13 26.29 0.36
CA ALA A 1055 -1.88 27.54 1.06
C ALA A 1055 -2.27 27.39 2.54
N ASP A 1056 -1.27 27.44 3.42
CA ASP A 1056 -1.36 27.45 4.90
C ASP A 1056 -2.67 26.93 5.52
N PRO A 1057 -2.92 25.61 5.50
CA PRO A 1057 -4.02 25.04 6.25
C PRO A 1057 -3.67 25.12 7.75
N VAL A 1058 -4.38 26.00 8.44
CA VAL A 1058 -4.34 26.13 9.90
C VAL A 1058 -4.84 24.81 10.48
N LEU A 1059 -3.96 24.10 11.21
CA LEU A 1059 -4.36 22.91 11.94
C LEU A 1059 -5.43 23.30 12.97
N PRO A 1060 -6.46 22.46 13.21
CA PRO A 1060 -7.43 22.71 14.27
C PRO A 1060 -6.70 22.95 15.60
N LYS A 1061 -7.16 23.94 16.38
CA LYS A 1061 -6.58 24.23 17.69
C LYS A 1061 -6.81 23.04 18.61
N CYS A 1062 -5.80 22.19 18.75
CA CYS A 1062 -5.88 21.03 19.62
C CYS A 1062 -5.58 21.46 21.06
N GLU A 1063 -6.56 21.31 21.95
CA GLU A 1063 -6.40 21.68 23.35
C GLU A 1063 -5.66 20.62 24.19
N GLY A 1064 -5.71 19.34 23.78
CA GLY A 1064 -5.04 18.24 24.50
C GLY A 1064 -3.51 18.33 24.51
N ASP A 1065 -2.87 17.93 25.61
CA ASP A 1065 -1.43 18.06 25.85
C ASP A 1065 -0.57 17.33 24.80
N ASP A 1066 -1.00 16.14 24.37
CA ASP A 1066 -0.26 15.30 23.42
C ASP A 1066 -0.47 15.76 21.96
N LEU A 1067 -1.67 16.23 21.61
CA LEU A 1067 -1.96 16.79 20.28
C LEU A 1067 -1.29 18.17 20.10
N ARG A 1068 -1.37 19.05 21.11
CA ARG A 1068 -0.79 20.39 21.08
C ARG A 1068 0.73 20.37 20.89
N ARG A 1069 1.43 19.49 21.61
CA ARG A 1069 2.89 19.36 21.46
C ARG A 1069 3.30 18.87 20.08
N LEU A 1070 2.48 18.00 19.48
CA LEU A 1070 2.74 17.51 18.13
C LEU A 1070 2.47 18.61 17.09
N SER A 1071 1.38 19.35 17.23
CA SER A 1071 1.04 20.46 16.32
C SER A 1071 2.09 21.57 16.36
N GLU A 1072 2.59 21.95 17.55
CA GLU A 1072 3.68 22.93 17.69
C GLU A 1072 4.97 22.48 16.99
N GLU A 1073 5.32 21.19 17.07
CA GLU A 1073 6.53 20.66 16.41
C GLU A 1073 6.32 20.52 14.88
N ILE A 1074 5.11 20.25 14.41
CA ILE A 1074 4.73 20.29 12.97
C ILE A 1074 4.85 21.70 12.41
N GLU A 1075 4.28 22.71 13.08
CA GLU A 1075 4.37 24.12 12.66
C GLU A 1075 5.82 24.59 12.58
N LYS A 1076 6.63 24.20 13.56
CA LYS A 1076 8.07 24.48 13.56
C LYS A 1076 8.80 23.82 12.40
N LEU A 1077 8.44 22.59 12.03
CA LEU A 1077 9.02 21.90 10.87
C LEU A 1077 8.59 22.58 9.55
N ARG A 1078 7.32 22.97 9.42
CA ARG A 1078 6.80 23.74 8.27
C ARG A 1078 7.54 25.07 8.11
N LEU A 1079 7.76 25.80 9.20
CA LEU A 1079 8.54 27.04 9.19
C LEU A 1079 9.96 26.82 8.66
N PHE A 1080 10.63 25.75 9.11
CA PHE A 1080 11.97 25.42 8.60
C PHE A 1080 11.98 24.98 7.14
N GLN A 1081 10.96 24.26 6.66
CA GLN A 1081 10.83 23.92 5.24
C GLN A 1081 10.66 25.17 4.37
N LYS A 1082 9.79 26.10 4.77
CA LYS A 1082 9.61 27.39 4.09
C LYS A 1082 10.92 28.18 4.01
N GLN A 1083 11.64 28.28 5.14
CA GLN A 1083 12.94 28.95 5.19
C GLN A 1083 13.99 28.27 4.31
N ALA A 1084 14.06 26.94 4.31
CA ALA A 1084 15.00 26.19 3.47
C ALA A 1084 14.72 26.32 1.97
N LYS A 1085 13.43 26.38 1.56
CA LYS A 1085 13.02 26.66 0.17
C LYS A 1085 13.48 28.06 -0.26
N ALA A 1086 13.17 29.08 0.55
CA ALA A 1086 13.60 30.46 0.28
C ALA A 1086 15.13 30.57 0.19
N PHE A 1087 15.88 29.92 1.09
CA PHE A 1087 17.35 29.91 1.04
C PHE A 1087 17.90 29.26 -0.23
N ARG A 1088 17.24 28.21 -0.73
CA ARG A 1088 17.64 27.54 -1.97
C ARG A 1088 17.42 28.45 -3.18
N GLU A 1089 16.29 29.15 -3.24
CA GLU A 1089 15.98 30.13 -4.29
C GLU A 1089 17.01 31.27 -4.31
N THR A 1090 17.33 31.85 -3.15
CA THR A 1090 18.36 32.91 -3.04
C THR A 1090 19.74 32.44 -3.53
N ILE A 1091 20.12 31.17 -3.31
CA ILE A 1091 21.39 30.63 -3.85
C ILE A 1091 21.33 30.48 -5.38
N LEU A 1092 20.19 30.07 -5.93
CA LEU A 1092 20.03 29.89 -7.38
C LEU A 1092 20.04 31.24 -8.10
N GLU A 1093 19.35 32.25 -7.57
CA GLU A 1093 19.32 33.61 -8.11
C GLU A 1093 20.70 34.31 -8.05
N SER A 1094 21.44 34.14 -6.95
CA SER A 1094 22.80 34.70 -6.85
C SER A 1094 23.83 34.04 -7.77
N ARG A 1095 23.53 32.86 -8.32
CA ARG A 1095 24.35 32.18 -9.34
C ARG A 1095 24.01 32.61 -10.76
N SER A 1096 22.73 32.88 -11.06
CA SER A 1096 22.34 33.38 -12.39
C SER A 1096 22.85 34.78 -12.67
N GLN A 1097 22.92 35.66 -11.65
CA GLN A 1097 23.45 37.03 -11.78
C GLN A 1097 24.99 37.12 -11.95
N LYS A 1098 25.74 36.05 -11.64
CA LYS A 1098 27.21 36.00 -11.85
C LYS A 1098 27.62 35.31 -13.15
N GLY A 1099 26.64 34.84 -13.94
CA GLY A 1099 26.85 34.20 -15.25
C GLY A 1099 26.64 35.10 -16.46
N THR A 1100 26.32 36.38 -16.23
CA THR A 1100 26.43 37.50 -17.19
C THR A 1100 27.62 38.36 -16.80
#